data_AF-A0A6L5ERC4-F1
#
_entry.id   AF-A0A6L5ERC4-F1
#
_cell.length_a   1.000
_cell.length_b   1.000
_cell.length_c   1.000
_cell.angle_alpha   90.00
_cell.angle_beta   90.00
_cell.angle_gamma   90.00
#
_symmetry.space_group_name_H-M   'P 1'
#
loop_
_entity.id
_entity.type
_entity.pdbx_description
1 polymer ?
#
loop_
_entity_poly.entity_id
_entity_poly.type
_entity_poly.pdbx_seq_one_letter_code
_entity_poly.pdbx_strand_id
1 'polypeptide(L)'
;MRHQVLPAVHPDARYALWNGTPVRATPSTTEGKWLLIAPDDEQLDGFDIEHDGAAGNLVAEDDIPATFTIRTHCRFAEETFALAGQRDDGTLELHWTGSDETIATELGLTPIGDDGQYGVVAAPAEVEALWQEYHDLRAEAPGERDDIKQRRLLRRIGRVLRELRPDPEGTTAARFRQVGGYAELEVRGTDGDVTYSLSAPPLLGQLFTELRWLMHEQDRGTWFQGTMTVSRDDNFTFDYDASSQPRWRRAPDEEGRDTAPAFEQELARFPREPKHVPPWLGARAGLPLDVTFRHAKVVDMHHPGKRPVVNRPPVPGHELREVMAYLYRSPVVHVGDTPQPDLFAPQTAPSVPNACHTDGTWIWPAAVPHYLRMHGVAPEPELLDHIRANSYRPPFVSRRLRETARAEVVGEPYPPQSAADLDEHDAVTEVERDDSVIPPLRASEVLTLLRKRLGELGIGGQAYRFGEQADDAWCLLRVSGGWRVTWCEDGEQRQAREFDTVRAAAAHLLGVLALHPTRALAPLHPEENPADWPIVPLRGEPPLTLLRGKRMVTLPEGTLLTRFGDDAGNVTHEASAMFQETSLLPDRESRRTEYRLTRPLRVLTGVTLPWGGMPGGALAYLLPRPIGEHVSTGALEAVK
;
A
#
# COMPACT_ATOMS: atom_id res chain seq x y z
N MET A 1 -20.90 12.18 16.29
CA MET A 1 -21.01 10.73 16.55
C MET A 1 -20.05 10.40 17.67
N ARG A 2 -20.53 9.86 18.80
CA ARG A 2 -19.64 9.44 19.89
C ARG A 2 -19.30 7.96 19.68
N HIS A 3 -18.02 7.59 19.82
CA HIS A 3 -17.59 6.20 19.71
C HIS A 3 -17.32 5.66 21.12
N GLN A 4 -17.74 4.43 21.39
CA GLN A 4 -17.45 3.74 22.65
C GLN A 4 -17.00 2.31 22.36
N VAL A 5 -16.02 1.85 23.12
CA VAL A 5 -15.58 0.45 23.08
C VAL A 5 -15.98 -0.23 24.36
N LEU A 6 -16.61 -1.40 24.22
CA LEU A 6 -17.01 -2.26 25.34
C LEU A 6 -16.18 -3.55 25.28
N PRO A 7 -14.98 -3.56 25.90
CA PRO A 7 -14.16 -4.77 26.03
C PRO A 7 -14.71 -5.62 27.17
N ALA A 8 -15.97 -6.05 27.10
CA ALA A 8 -16.63 -6.69 28.24
C ALA A 8 -16.15 -8.13 28.50
N VAL A 9 -15.43 -8.75 27.56
CA VAL A 9 -14.84 -10.09 27.69
C VAL A 9 -13.59 -10.11 26.83
N HIS A 10 -12.41 -10.40 27.40
CA HIS A 10 -11.18 -10.59 26.62
C HIS A 10 -11.29 -11.96 25.92
N PRO A 11 -11.62 -12.01 24.63
CA PRO A 11 -11.79 -13.27 23.92
C PRO A 11 -10.44 -13.81 23.46
N ASP A 12 -9.34 -13.16 23.82
CA ASP A 12 -8.01 -13.52 23.35
C ASP A 12 -7.50 -14.69 24.16
N ALA A 13 -7.47 -15.83 23.49
CA ALA A 13 -6.94 -17.07 24.00
C ALA A 13 -6.76 -18.03 22.83
N ARG A 14 -6.18 -19.18 23.13
CA ARG A 14 -6.32 -20.36 22.29
C ARG A 14 -7.61 -21.07 22.66
N TYR A 15 -8.33 -21.52 21.64
CA TYR A 15 -9.60 -22.23 21.76
C TYR A 15 -9.50 -23.59 21.08
N ALA A 16 -10.18 -24.58 21.64
CA ALA A 16 -10.47 -25.85 21.01
C ALA A 16 -11.96 -25.91 20.63
N LEU A 17 -12.31 -26.65 19.59
CA LEU A 17 -13.69 -27.00 19.31
C LEU A 17 -14.09 -28.25 20.10
N TRP A 18 -15.11 -28.14 20.95
CA TRP A 18 -15.73 -29.25 21.65
C TRP A 18 -17.20 -29.35 21.25
N ASN A 19 -17.56 -30.38 20.46
CA ASN A 19 -18.92 -30.56 19.93
C ASN A 19 -19.48 -29.31 19.20
N GLY A 20 -18.62 -28.60 18.45
CA GLY A 20 -18.99 -27.36 17.76
C GLY A 20 -19.06 -26.10 18.64
N THR A 21 -18.73 -26.20 19.93
CA THR A 21 -18.62 -25.05 20.84
C THR A 21 -17.15 -24.72 21.10
N PRO A 22 -16.70 -23.47 20.90
CA PRO A 22 -15.38 -23.02 21.34
C PRO A 22 -15.24 -23.07 22.85
N VAL A 23 -14.23 -23.79 23.33
CA VAL A 23 -13.81 -23.83 24.74
C VAL A 23 -12.37 -23.34 24.84
N ARG A 24 -12.01 -22.61 25.90
CA ARG A 24 -10.63 -22.15 26.07
C ARG A 24 -9.72 -23.36 26.23
N ALA A 25 -8.53 -23.32 25.63
CA ALA A 25 -7.58 -24.42 25.64
C ALA A 25 -6.21 -23.92 26.11
N THR A 26 -5.72 -24.48 27.22
CA THR A 26 -4.40 -24.17 27.77
C THR A 26 -3.52 -25.43 27.84
N PRO A 27 -2.20 -25.32 27.61
CA PRO A 27 -1.30 -26.44 27.84
C PRO A 27 -1.37 -26.91 29.30
N SER A 28 -1.48 -28.23 29.51
CA SER A 28 -1.43 -28.80 30.85
C SER A 28 0.02 -28.94 31.33
N THR A 29 0.23 -28.99 32.64
CA THR A 29 1.50 -29.44 33.24
C THR A 29 1.76 -30.93 33.02
N THR A 30 0.73 -31.69 32.64
CA THR A 30 0.87 -33.09 32.22
C THR A 30 1.26 -33.15 30.75
N GLU A 31 2.41 -33.76 30.46
CA GLU A 31 2.96 -33.89 29.11
C GLU A 31 1.93 -34.52 28.14
N GLY A 32 1.77 -33.92 26.96
CA GLY A 32 0.86 -34.37 25.91
C GLY A 32 -0.63 -34.15 26.20
N LYS A 33 -0.98 -33.37 27.24
CA LYS A 33 -2.37 -33.06 27.58
C LYS A 33 -2.65 -31.56 27.59
N TRP A 34 -3.91 -31.26 27.35
CA TRP A 34 -4.47 -29.92 27.31
C TRP A 34 -5.63 -29.81 28.27
N LEU A 35 -5.71 -28.68 28.94
CA LEU A 35 -6.86 -28.33 29.77
C LEU A 35 -7.83 -27.50 28.94
N LEU A 36 -9.02 -28.07 28.71
CA LEU A 36 -10.15 -27.35 28.14
C LEU A 36 -10.96 -26.74 29.28
N ILE A 37 -11.33 -25.47 29.16
CA ILE A 37 -12.09 -24.73 30.17
C ILE A 37 -13.41 -24.29 29.55
N ALA A 38 -14.51 -24.67 30.20
CA ALA A 38 -15.85 -24.34 29.76
C ALA A 38 -16.11 -22.82 29.89
N PRO A 39 -16.98 -22.23 29.06
CA PRO A 39 -17.48 -20.89 29.29
C PRO A 39 -18.16 -20.76 30.66
N ASP A 40 -18.12 -19.55 31.24
CA ASP A 40 -18.74 -19.27 32.53
C ASP A 40 -20.23 -19.69 32.53
N ASP A 41 -20.66 -20.32 33.62
CA ASP A 41 -22.02 -20.84 33.83
C ASP A 41 -22.51 -21.93 32.84
N GLU A 42 -21.64 -22.51 32.01
CA GLU A 42 -21.98 -23.61 31.10
C GLU A 42 -21.45 -24.97 31.59
N GLN A 43 -22.36 -25.92 31.80
CA GLN A 43 -21.98 -27.28 32.17
C GLN A 43 -21.91 -28.17 30.91
N LEU A 44 -20.70 -28.60 30.57
CA LEU A 44 -20.42 -29.42 29.41
C LEU A 44 -20.15 -30.87 29.82
N ASP A 45 -20.63 -31.82 29.02
CA ASP A 45 -20.37 -33.24 29.24
C ASP A 45 -18.85 -33.53 29.19
N GLY A 46 -18.34 -34.18 30.24
CA GLY A 46 -16.93 -34.54 30.41
C GLY A 46 -16.07 -33.47 31.10
N PHE A 47 -16.63 -32.32 31.48
CA PHE A 47 -15.92 -31.27 32.20
C PHE A 47 -16.03 -31.46 33.72
N ASP A 48 -15.39 -32.51 34.23
CA ASP A 48 -15.50 -32.95 35.64
C ASP A 48 -14.42 -32.35 36.57
N ILE A 49 -13.47 -31.56 36.03
CA ILE A 49 -12.37 -30.94 36.79
C ILE A 49 -12.74 -29.48 37.09
N GLU A 50 -12.32 -28.94 38.23
CA GLU A 50 -12.44 -27.52 38.53
C GLU A 50 -11.08 -26.83 38.36
N HIS A 51 -11.06 -25.70 37.63
CA HIS A 51 -9.87 -24.88 37.41
C HIS A 51 -10.24 -23.39 37.51
N ASP A 52 -9.64 -22.69 38.47
CA ASP A 52 -9.90 -21.27 38.76
C ASP A 52 -11.41 -20.93 38.90
N GLY A 53 -12.20 -21.87 39.44
CA GLY A 53 -13.64 -21.73 39.63
C GLY A 53 -14.50 -22.08 38.41
N ALA A 54 -13.90 -22.49 37.29
CA ALA A 54 -14.60 -22.93 36.08
C ALA A 54 -14.48 -24.46 35.89
N ALA A 55 -15.48 -25.06 35.24
CA ALA A 55 -15.46 -26.47 34.86
C ALA A 55 -14.44 -26.70 33.73
N GLY A 56 -13.70 -27.81 33.81
CA GLY A 56 -12.61 -28.14 32.92
C GLY A 56 -12.53 -29.63 32.57
N ASN A 57 -11.92 -29.93 31.42
CA ASN A 57 -11.67 -31.28 30.94
C ASN A 57 -10.22 -31.43 30.50
N LEU A 58 -9.55 -32.48 30.96
CA LEU A 58 -8.16 -32.76 30.60
C LEU A 58 -8.13 -33.76 29.43
N VAL A 59 -7.80 -33.27 28.25
CA VAL A 59 -7.88 -34.01 26.99
C VAL A 59 -6.49 -34.26 26.44
N ALA A 60 -6.25 -35.40 25.80
CA ALA A 60 -4.99 -35.63 25.09
C ALA A 60 -4.93 -34.71 23.86
N GLU A 61 -3.74 -34.25 23.49
CA GLU A 61 -3.59 -33.35 22.33
C GLU A 61 -4.19 -33.93 21.04
N ASP A 62 -4.01 -35.24 20.82
CA ASP A 62 -4.53 -35.97 19.65
C ASP A 62 -6.06 -36.06 19.61
N ASP A 63 -6.73 -35.86 20.75
CA ASP A 63 -8.20 -35.92 20.86
C ASP A 63 -8.85 -34.53 20.64
N ILE A 64 -8.06 -33.47 20.45
CA ILE A 64 -8.57 -32.13 20.15
C ILE A 64 -8.77 -31.99 18.63
N PRO A 65 -10.02 -31.88 18.13
CA PRO A 65 -10.30 -31.93 16.69
C PRO A 65 -9.67 -30.76 15.92
N ALA A 66 -9.71 -29.56 16.50
CA ALA A 66 -9.14 -28.35 15.94
C ALA A 66 -8.91 -27.32 17.04
N THR A 67 -7.83 -26.54 16.90
CA THR A 67 -7.60 -25.34 17.70
C THR A 67 -7.50 -24.11 16.83
N PHE A 68 -7.80 -22.96 17.42
CA PHE A 68 -7.63 -21.65 16.80
C PHE A 68 -7.29 -20.61 17.87
N THR A 69 -6.69 -19.50 17.46
CA THR A 69 -6.35 -18.40 18.38
C THR A 69 -7.12 -17.15 17.99
N ILE A 70 -7.66 -16.43 18.98
CA ILE A 70 -8.26 -15.12 18.79
C ILE A 70 -7.28 -14.05 19.30
N ARG A 71 -7.11 -12.97 18.53
CA ARG A 71 -6.39 -11.77 18.94
C ARG A 71 -7.22 -10.53 18.66
N THR A 72 -7.51 -9.76 19.68
CA THR A 72 -8.25 -8.52 19.58
C THR A 72 -7.29 -7.42 19.19
N HIS A 73 -7.67 -6.67 18.17
CA HIS A 73 -6.95 -5.50 17.70
C HIS A 73 -7.87 -4.30 17.75
N CYS A 74 -7.26 -3.14 17.83
CA CYS A 74 -7.98 -1.89 17.88
C CYS A 74 -7.28 -0.81 17.09
N ARG A 75 -8.04 0.22 16.75
CA ARG A 75 -7.51 1.46 16.22
C ARG A 75 -7.50 2.49 17.33
N PHE A 76 -6.35 3.06 17.59
CA PHE A 76 -6.14 4.12 18.57
C PHE A 76 -5.23 5.16 17.92
N ALA A 77 -5.59 6.44 18.01
CA ALA A 77 -4.77 7.52 17.45
C ALA A 77 -4.49 7.38 15.93
N GLU A 78 -5.47 6.90 15.17
CA GLU A 78 -5.31 6.56 13.76
C GLU A 78 -4.25 5.47 13.48
N GLU A 79 -3.84 4.69 14.47
CA GLU A 79 -2.85 3.62 14.35
C GLU A 79 -3.40 2.28 14.88
N THR A 80 -2.82 1.16 14.42
CA THR A 80 -3.27 -0.18 14.78
C THR A 80 -2.47 -0.76 15.93
N PHE A 81 -3.20 -1.31 16.92
CA PHE A 81 -2.64 -1.95 18.10
C PHE A 81 -3.30 -3.31 18.34
N ALA A 82 -2.56 -4.25 18.92
CA ALA A 82 -3.11 -5.41 19.58
C ALA A 82 -3.52 -5.04 21.02
N LEU A 83 -4.66 -5.57 21.48
CA LEU A 83 -5.07 -5.43 22.87
C LEU A 83 -4.32 -6.47 23.71
N ALA A 84 -3.40 -6.03 24.56
CA ALA A 84 -2.57 -6.90 25.38
C ALA A 84 -3.24 -7.29 26.69
N GLY A 85 -4.06 -6.39 27.25
CA GLY A 85 -4.81 -6.66 28.46
C GLY A 85 -5.64 -5.47 28.92
N GLN A 86 -6.40 -5.68 29.97
CA GLN A 86 -7.13 -4.65 30.69
C GLN A 86 -6.65 -4.63 32.14
N ARG A 87 -6.32 -3.43 32.62
CA ARG A 87 -5.83 -3.20 33.99
C ARG A 87 -7.00 -3.12 34.97
N ASP A 88 -6.71 -3.25 36.26
CA ASP A 88 -7.72 -3.20 37.33
C ASP A 88 -8.54 -1.90 37.36
N ASP A 89 -7.96 -0.79 36.87
CA ASP A 89 -8.63 0.51 36.75
C ASP A 89 -9.51 0.64 35.49
N GLY A 90 -9.59 -0.42 34.67
CA GLY A 90 -10.36 -0.49 33.44
C GLY A 90 -9.65 0.04 32.20
N THR A 91 -8.43 0.58 32.33
CA THR A 91 -7.62 1.04 31.19
C THR A 91 -7.08 -0.14 30.38
N LEU A 92 -6.84 0.10 29.09
CA LEU A 92 -6.41 -0.91 28.14
C LEU A 92 -4.91 -0.78 27.88
N GLU A 93 -4.20 -1.89 27.96
CA GLU A 93 -2.82 -1.99 27.52
C GLU A 93 -2.80 -2.37 26.05
N LEU A 94 -2.23 -1.51 25.22
CA LEU A 94 -2.23 -1.61 23.77
C LEU A 94 -0.80 -1.77 23.25
N HIS A 95 -0.51 -2.87 22.57
CA HIS A 95 0.79 -3.15 21.97
C HIS A 95 0.76 -2.78 20.49
N TRP A 96 1.72 -1.97 20.04
CA TRP A 96 1.77 -1.54 18.65
C TRP A 96 2.09 -2.71 17.73
N THR A 97 1.41 -2.78 16.58
CA THR A 97 1.61 -3.89 15.62
C THR A 97 2.78 -3.68 14.68
N GLY A 98 3.39 -2.49 14.66
CA GLY A 98 4.59 -2.22 13.87
C GLY A 98 5.87 -2.69 14.55
N SER A 99 6.96 -2.72 13.78
CA SER A 99 8.26 -3.25 14.21
C SER A 99 9.40 -2.22 14.18
N ASP A 100 9.18 -1.04 13.59
CA ASP A 100 10.21 0.00 13.46
C ASP A 100 10.27 0.88 14.72
N GLU A 101 11.35 0.76 15.47
CA GLU A 101 11.62 1.52 16.70
C GLU A 101 11.64 3.05 16.50
N THR A 102 12.12 3.51 15.35
CA THR A 102 12.14 4.94 15.02
C THR A 102 10.70 5.43 14.89
N ILE A 103 9.88 4.73 14.10
CA ILE A 103 8.47 5.07 13.93
C ILE A 103 7.71 4.99 15.26
N ALA A 104 7.99 3.98 16.09
CA ALA A 104 7.37 3.87 17.41
C ALA A 104 7.64 5.11 18.27
N THR A 105 8.90 5.55 18.30
CA THR A 105 9.31 6.77 19.02
C THR A 105 8.63 8.01 18.46
N GLU A 106 8.55 8.14 17.13
CA GLU A 106 7.88 9.27 16.46
C GLU A 106 6.37 9.32 16.73
N LEU A 107 5.75 8.16 16.93
CA LEU A 107 4.36 8.04 17.37
C LEU A 107 4.16 8.36 18.86
N GLY A 108 5.25 8.60 19.60
CA GLY A 108 5.24 8.83 21.05
C GLY A 108 4.95 7.58 21.87
N LEU A 109 5.27 6.40 21.33
CA LEU A 109 5.11 5.12 22.01
C LEU A 109 6.32 4.82 22.87
N THR A 110 6.09 4.07 23.95
CA THR A 110 7.14 3.64 24.88
C THR A 110 7.16 2.12 24.97
N PRO A 111 8.31 1.50 25.24
CA PRO A 111 8.35 0.09 25.62
C PRO A 111 7.48 -0.14 26.86
N ILE A 112 6.59 -1.12 26.79
CA ILE A 112 5.71 -1.55 27.88
C ILE A 112 5.74 -3.07 28.03
N GLY A 113 5.42 -3.54 29.24
CA GLY A 113 5.49 -4.96 29.59
C GLY A 113 6.92 -5.50 29.73
N ASP A 114 7.03 -6.77 30.11
CA ASP A 114 8.31 -7.45 30.35
C ASP A 114 9.10 -7.71 29.05
N ASP A 115 8.39 -7.82 27.92
CA ASP A 115 8.97 -8.07 26.60
C ASP A 115 9.49 -6.80 25.90
N GLY A 116 9.26 -5.62 26.50
CA GLY A 116 9.73 -4.34 25.97
C GLY A 116 9.07 -3.93 24.65
N GLN A 117 7.88 -4.44 24.35
CA GLN A 117 7.16 -4.10 23.12
C GLN A 117 6.67 -2.65 23.18
N TYR A 118 6.81 -1.91 22.08
CA TYR A 118 6.31 -0.54 22.00
C TYR A 118 4.78 -0.50 22.08
N GLY A 119 4.24 0.39 22.92
CA GLY A 119 2.80 0.49 23.10
C GLY A 119 2.38 1.67 23.98
N VAL A 120 1.12 1.63 24.43
CA VAL A 120 0.48 2.71 25.17
C VAL A 120 -0.62 2.15 26.08
N VAL A 121 -0.96 2.91 27.12
CA VAL A 121 -2.12 2.65 27.98
C VAL A 121 -3.19 3.68 27.65
N ALA A 122 -4.40 3.22 27.32
CA ALA A 122 -5.49 4.07 26.85
C ALA A 122 -6.79 3.80 27.60
N ALA A 123 -7.61 4.82 27.79
CA ALA A 123 -8.98 4.61 28.24
C ALA A 123 -9.81 3.96 27.11
N PRO A 124 -10.79 3.08 27.42
CA PRO A 124 -11.65 2.48 26.39
C PRO A 124 -12.38 3.50 25.49
N ALA A 125 -12.65 4.70 26.00
CA ALA A 125 -13.29 5.78 25.26
C ALA A 125 -12.37 6.44 24.20
N GLU A 126 -11.05 6.23 24.28
CA GLU A 126 -10.09 6.75 23.30
C GLU A 126 -9.86 5.80 22.12
N VAL A 127 -10.34 4.54 22.24
CA VAL A 127 -10.25 3.57 21.16
C VAL A 127 -11.33 3.86 20.11
N GLU A 128 -10.95 3.87 18.85
CA GLU A 128 -11.81 4.31 17.72
C GLU A 128 -12.54 3.17 17.01
N ALA A 129 -11.99 1.95 17.13
CA ALA A 129 -12.56 0.74 16.55
C ALA A 129 -11.91 -0.48 17.20
N LEU A 130 -12.65 -1.59 17.24
CA LEU A 130 -12.18 -2.90 17.68
C LEU A 130 -12.56 -3.95 16.65
N TRP A 131 -11.66 -4.92 16.42
CA TRP A 131 -11.92 -6.13 15.63
C TRP A 131 -11.12 -7.29 16.21
N GLN A 132 -11.49 -8.50 15.82
CA GLN A 132 -10.78 -9.72 16.21
C GLN A 132 -10.21 -10.40 15.00
N GLU A 133 -8.97 -10.84 15.13
CA GLU A 133 -8.32 -11.73 14.19
C GLU A 133 -8.38 -13.16 14.72
N TYR A 134 -8.64 -14.09 13.82
CA TYR A 134 -8.63 -15.51 14.12
C TYR A 134 -7.53 -16.17 13.28
N HIS A 135 -6.74 -17.00 13.95
CA HIS A 135 -5.68 -17.79 13.36
C HIS A 135 -6.03 -19.27 13.48
N ASP A 136 -5.86 -20.02 12.39
CA ASP A 136 -6.24 -21.42 12.26
C ASP A 136 -7.74 -21.72 12.45
N LEU A 137 -8.60 -20.72 12.21
CA LEU A 137 -10.04 -20.88 12.32
C LEU A 137 -10.60 -21.85 11.28
N ARG A 138 -11.15 -22.97 11.75
CA ARG A 138 -11.73 -24.02 10.91
C ARG A 138 -13.06 -24.45 11.48
N ALA A 139 -13.92 -24.95 10.60
CA ALA A 139 -15.16 -25.63 10.98
C ALA A 139 -14.96 -27.12 10.71
N GLU A 140 -15.48 -27.97 11.58
CA GLU A 140 -15.72 -29.37 11.26
C GLU A 140 -16.60 -29.42 10.02
N ALA A 141 -16.32 -30.27 9.04
CA ALA A 141 -17.07 -30.31 7.79
C ALA A 141 -18.55 -30.65 8.03
N PRO A 142 -19.51 -29.70 8.06
CA PRO A 142 -20.90 -30.09 7.98
C PRO A 142 -21.08 -30.79 6.62
N GLY A 143 -21.95 -31.80 6.58
CA GLY A 143 -22.26 -32.52 5.33
C GLY A 143 -22.79 -31.61 4.20
N GLU A 144 -23.38 -32.22 3.18
CA GLU A 144 -23.86 -31.50 1.98
C GLU A 144 -24.73 -30.25 2.28
N ARG A 145 -24.70 -29.30 1.33
CA ARG A 145 -25.49 -28.06 1.37
C ARG A 145 -26.95 -28.35 1.67
N ASP A 146 -27.47 -27.64 2.65
CA ASP A 146 -28.85 -27.79 3.14
C ASP A 146 -29.41 -26.42 3.55
N ASP A 147 -30.39 -25.94 2.78
CA ASP A 147 -31.05 -24.65 3.00
C ASP A 147 -31.70 -24.54 4.39
N ILE A 148 -32.16 -25.65 4.98
CA ILE A 148 -32.73 -25.67 6.33
C ILE A 148 -31.62 -25.43 7.36
N LYS A 149 -30.49 -26.12 7.23
CA LYS A 149 -29.31 -25.87 8.10
C LYS A 149 -28.79 -24.44 7.92
N GLN A 150 -28.77 -23.92 6.69
CA GLN A 150 -28.31 -22.57 6.40
C GLN A 150 -29.20 -21.54 7.10
N ARG A 151 -30.53 -21.65 6.96
CA ARG A 151 -31.47 -20.78 7.67
C ARG A 151 -31.36 -20.90 9.19
N ARG A 152 -31.05 -22.08 9.72
CA ARG A 152 -30.82 -22.29 11.17
C ARG A 152 -29.55 -21.59 11.64
N LEU A 153 -28.44 -21.69 10.89
CA LEU A 153 -27.19 -21.00 11.21
C LEU A 153 -27.37 -19.48 11.19
N LEU A 154 -27.97 -18.93 10.14
CA LEU A 154 -28.26 -17.49 10.05
C LEU A 154 -29.08 -16.98 11.24
N ARG A 155 -30.12 -17.73 11.67
CA ARG A 155 -30.90 -17.40 12.87
C ARG A 155 -30.08 -17.49 14.16
N ARG A 156 -29.16 -18.44 14.27
CA ARG A 156 -28.27 -18.59 15.44
C ARG A 156 -27.29 -17.43 15.52
N ILE A 157 -26.66 -17.05 14.41
CA ILE A 157 -25.80 -15.85 14.32
C ILE A 157 -26.64 -14.62 14.68
N GLY A 158 -27.86 -14.49 14.15
CA GLY A 158 -28.74 -13.33 14.40
C GLY A 158 -29.09 -13.18 15.87
N ARG A 159 -29.30 -14.30 16.56
CA ARG A 159 -29.52 -14.32 18.01
C ARG A 159 -28.30 -13.84 18.79
N VAL A 160 -27.11 -14.34 18.46
CA VAL A 160 -25.86 -13.89 19.11
C VAL A 160 -25.66 -12.38 18.93
N LEU A 161 -25.88 -11.87 17.71
CA LEU A 161 -25.77 -10.42 17.46
C LEU A 161 -26.81 -9.59 18.21
N ARG A 162 -28.03 -10.13 18.39
CA ARG A 162 -29.06 -9.47 19.18
C ARG A 162 -28.67 -9.40 20.67
N GLU A 163 -28.07 -10.46 21.20
CA GLU A 163 -27.61 -10.51 22.60
C GLU A 163 -26.44 -9.56 22.87
N LEU A 164 -25.59 -9.29 21.87
CA LEU A 164 -24.50 -8.31 21.96
C LEU A 164 -24.97 -6.85 21.85
N ARG A 165 -26.25 -6.60 21.60
CA ARG A 165 -26.77 -5.26 21.37
C ARG A 165 -26.58 -4.38 22.63
N PRO A 166 -25.91 -3.23 22.54
CA PRO A 166 -25.67 -2.38 23.72
C PRO A 166 -26.96 -1.83 24.33
N ASP A 167 -27.93 -1.49 23.49
CA ASP A 167 -29.25 -1.03 23.86
C ASP A 167 -30.31 -1.82 23.08
N PRO A 168 -31.36 -2.40 23.71
CA PRO A 168 -32.44 -3.10 23.02
C PRO A 168 -33.06 -2.34 21.82
N GLU A 169 -33.09 -1.01 21.85
CA GLU A 169 -33.61 -0.16 20.78
C GLU A 169 -32.58 0.17 19.69
N GLY A 170 -31.35 -0.35 19.81
CA GLY A 170 -30.25 -0.17 18.86
C GLY A 170 -30.21 -1.20 17.72
N THR A 171 -29.17 -1.11 16.89
CA THR A 171 -28.86 -2.14 15.88
C THR A 171 -27.51 -2.79 16.15
N THR A 172 -27.30 -3.99 15.61
CA THR A 172 -25.99 -4.64 15.60
C THR A 172 -25.65 -5.16 14.21
N ALA A 173 -24.39 -5.09 13.84
CA ALA A 173 -23.89 -5.65 12.60
C ALA A 173 -22.56 -6.35 12.83
N ALA A 174 -22.38 -7.50 12.19
CA ALA A 174 -21.09 -8.17 12.08
C ALA A 174 -20.62 -8.17 10.63
N ARG A 175 -19.34 -7.84 10.45
CA ARG A 175 -18.63 -8.04 9.20
C ARG A 175 -17.54 -9.07 9.42
N PHE A 176 -17.69 -10.21 8.76
CA PHE A 176 -16.78 -11.34 8.83
C PHE A 176 -16.04 -11.50 7.51
N ARG A 177 -14.73 -11.69 7.57
CA ARG A 177 -13.87 -11.98 6.42
C ARG A 177 -13.03 -13.20 6.71
N GLN A 178 -12.85 -14.09 5.75
CA GLN A 178 -11.99 -15.25 5.95
C GLN A 178 -11.37 -15.74 4.65
N VAL A 179 -10.10 -16.15 4.75
CA VAL A 179 -9.38 -16.92 3.75
C VAL A 179 -8.61 -18.02 4.48
N GLY A 180 -8.81 -19.28 4.11
CA GLY A 180 -8.18 -20.42 4.80
C GLY A 180 -8.47 -20.40 6.30
N GLY A 181 -7.40 -20.52 7.11
CA GLY A 181 -7.47 -20.39 8.57
C GLY A 181 -7.44 -18.96 9.12
N TYR A 182 -7.25 -17.93 8.28
CA TYR A 182 -7.19 -16.54 8.73
C TYR A 182 -8.55 -15.85 8.59
N ALA A 183 -9.04 -15.22 9.66
CA ALA A 183 -10.28 -14.46 9.64
C ALA A 183 -10.18 -13.12 10.37
N GLU A 184 -10.99 -12.15 9.95
CA GLU A 184 -11.28 -10.92 10.68
C GLU A 184 -12.78 -10.84 11.00
N LEU A 185 -13.13 -10.49 12.22
CA LEU A 185 -14.49 -10.21 12.65
C LEU A 185 -14.58 -8.84 13.30
N GLU A 186 -15.45 -7.99 12.77
CA GLU A 186 -15.77 -6.70 13.35
C GLU A 186 -17.25 -6.67 13.71
N VAL A 187 -17.57 -6.37 14.97
CA VAL A 187 -18.94 -6.20 15.44
C VAL A 187 -19.17 -4.76 15.87
N ARG A 188 -20.23 -4.16 15.33
CA ARG A 188 -20.63 -2.80 15.67
C ARG A 188 -22.06 -2.77 16.17
N GLY A 189 -22.30 -2.03 17.24
CA GLY A 189 -23.62 -1.64 17.71
C GLY A 189 -23.89 -0.17 17.42
N THR A 190 -25.15 0.23 17.28
CA THR A 190 -25.53 1.65 17.24
C THR A 190 -26.71 1.91 18.14
N ASP A 191 -26.64 2.99 18.90
CA ASP A 191 -27.78 3.56 19.63
C ASP A 191 -27.78 5.09 19.42
N GLY A 192 -28.88 5.62 18.90
CA GLY A 192 -28.96 7.02 18.45
C GLY A 192 -27.76 7.43 17.59
N ASP A 193 -27.00 8.43 18.07
CA ASP A 193 -25.78 8.96 17.44
C ASP A 193 -24.47 8.33 17.97
N VAL A 194 -24.58 7.28 18.78
CA VAL A 194 -23.46 6.55 19.37
C VAL A 194 -23.21 5.26 18.59
N THR A 195 -21.95 5.02 18.25
CA THR A 195 -21.50 3.74 17.68
C THR A 195 -20.62 3.03 18.69
N TYR A 196 -20.90 1.75 18.89
CA TYR A 196 -20.18 0.87 19.77
C TYR A 196 -19.35 -0.10 18.94
N SER A 197 -18.06 -0.24 19.27
CA SER A 197 -17.26 -1.37 18.82
C SER A 197 -17.28 -2.45 19.92
N LEU A 198 -17.66 -3.67 19.53
CA LEU A 198 -17.98 -4.75 20.45
C LEU A 198 -17.03 -5.93 20.23
N SER A 199 -16.52 -6.50 21.31
CA SER A 199 -15.83 -7.78 21.26
C SER A 199 -16.84 -8.89 20.97
N ALA A 200 -16.60 -9.68 19.93
CA ALA A 200 -17.42 -10.83 19.62
C ALA A 200 -17.06 -12.02 20.52
N PRO A 201 -18.05 -12.84 20.92
CA PRO A 201 -17.79 -14.11 21.56
C PRO A 201 -17.13 -15.07 20.56
N PRO A 202 -16.26 -15.99 21.02
CA PRO A 202 -15.56 -16.96 20.16
C PRO A 202 -16.50 -17.75 19.24
N LEU A 203 -17.70 -18.08 19.74
CA LEU A 203 -18.74 -18.79 19.00
C LEU A 203 -19.14 -18.07 17.69
N LEU A 204 -19.15 -16.74 17.65
CA LEU A 204 -19.64 -16.01 16.48
C LEU A 204 -18.76 -16.25 15.24
N GLY A 205 -17.43 -16.24 15.41
CA GLY A 205 -16.48 -16.55 14.33
C GLY A 205 -16.69 -17.97 13.80
N GLN A 206 -16.88 -18.95 14.69
CA GLN A 206 -17.16 -20.33 14.30
C GLN A 206 -18.45 -20.49 13.50
N LEU A 207 -19.54 -19.85 13.93
CA LEU A 207 -20.81 -19.91 13.22
C LEU A 207 -20.71 -19.34 11.80
N PHE A 208 -19.93 -18.28 11.60
CA PHE A 208 -19.67 -17.77 10.25
C PHE A 208 -18.80 -18.72 9.42
N THR A 209 -17.78 -19.35 10.01
CA THR A 209 -16.97 -20.36 9.31
C THR A 209 -17.79 -21.59 8.92
N GLU A 210 -18.69 -22.06 9.78
CA GLU A 210 -19.66 -23.12 9.45
C GLU A 210 -20.60 -22.69 8.32
N LEU A 211 -21.09 -21.45 8.35
CA LEU A 211 -21.93 -20.90 7.28
C LEU A 211 -21.18 -20.85 5.94
N ARG A 212 -19.90 -20.44 5.93
CA ARG A 212 -19.04 -20.48 4.74
C ARG A 212 -18.96 -21.88 4.16
N TRP A 213 -18.72 -22.87 5.01
CA TRP A 213 -18.64 -24.25 4.54
C TRP A 213 -19.96 -24.74 3.98
N LEU A 214 -21.08 -24.50 4.68
CA LEU A 214 -22.39 -24.95 4.21
C LEU A 214 -22.82 -24.30 2.89
N MET A 215 -22.36 -23.06 2.64
CA MET A 215 -22.61 -22.31 1.41
C MET A 215 -21.59 -22.60 0.30
N HIS A 216 -20.63 -23.51 0.51
CA HIS A 216 -19.68 -23.92 -0.51
C HIS A 216 -20.39 -24.57 -1.70
N GLU A 217 -19.96 -24.21 -2.90
CA GLU A 217 -20.37 -24.83 -4.15
C GLU A 217 -19.16 -25.53 -4.78
N GLN A 218 -19.34 -26.81 -5.13
CA GLN A 218 -18.31 -27.60 -5.79
C GLN A 218 -17.80 -26.87 -7.04
N ASP A 219 -16.48 -26.81 -7.19
CA ASP A 219 -15.77 -26.17 -8.31
C ASP A 219 -15.97 -24.65 -8.45
N ARG A 220 -16.66 -24.01 -7.50
CA ARG A 220 -16.88 -22.55 -7.43
C ARG A 220 -16.31 -21.94 -6.16
N GLY A 221 -16.13 -22.73 -5.11
CA GLY A 221 -15.64 -22.31 -3.81
C GLY A 221 -16.75 -21.72 -2.93
N THR A 222 -16.37 -20.84 -2.00
CA THR A 222 -17.30 -20.14 -1.10
C THR A 222 -17.05 -18.63 -1.06
N TRP A 223 -17.81 -17.89 -0.25
CA TRP A 223 -17.66 -16.46 -0.08
C TRP A 223 -16.47 -16.08 0.82
N PHE A 224 -15.93 -14.87 0.68
CA PHE A 224 -14.78 -14.37 1.44
C PHE A 224 -15.16 -13.30 2.47
N GLN A 225 -16.24 -12.56 2.21
CA GLN A 225 -16.77 -11.56 3.13
C GLN A 225 -18.28 -11.76 3.29
N GLY A 226 -18.77 -11.74 4.52
CA GLY A 226 -20.18 -11.77 4.87
C GLY A 226 -20.50 -10.63 5.84
N THR A 227 -21.57 -9.90 5.59
CA THR A 227 -22.08 -8.86 6.49
C THR A 227 -23.49 -9.22 6.90
N MET A 228 -23.70 -9.33 8.21
CA MET A 228 -25.02 -9.54 8.77
C MET A 228 -25.42 -8.35 9.62
N THR A 229 -26.62 -7.82 9.39
CA THR A 229 -27.18 -6.71 10.17
C THR A 229 -28.45 -7.17 10.85
N VAL A 230 -28.58 -6.90 12.15
CA VAL A 230 -29.79 -7.12 12.95
C VAL A 230 -30.38 -5.76 13.29
N SER A 231 -31.57 -5.51 12.76
CA SER A 231 -32.35 -4.31 13.00
C SER A 231 -32.96 -4.31 14.41
N ARG A 232 -33.53 -3.16 14.79
CA ARG A 232 -34.22 -2.95 16.08
C ARG A 232 -35.39 -3.93 16.25
N ASP A 233 -36.12 -4.21 15.18
CA ASP A 233 -37.27 -5.13 15.13
C ASP A 233 -36.89 -6.62 15.08
N ASP A 234 -35.64 -6.96 15.40
CA ASP A 234 -35.07 -8.31 15.35
C ASP A 234 -35.08 -8.99 13.97
N ASN A 235 -35.40 -8.24 12.90
CA ASN A 235 -35.17 -8.69 11.53
C ASN A 235 -33.68 -8.63 11.19
N PHE A 236 -33.20 -9.59 10.40
CA PHE A 236 -31.82 -9.62 9.95
C PHE A 236 -31.68 -9.70 8.42
N THR A 237 -30.61 -9.13 7.90
CA THR A 237 -30.15 -9.30 6.51
C THR A 237 -28.76 -9.92 6.50
N PHE A 238 -28.44 -10.67 5.44
CA PHE A 238 -27.10 -11.22 5.23
C PHE A 238 -26.69 -11.05 3.77
N ASP A 239 -25.61 -10.31 3.56
CA ASP A 239 -25.02 -10.03 2.25
C ASP A 239 -23.60 -10.61 2.22
N TYR A 240 -23.19 -11.17 1.08
CA TYR A 240 -21.86 -11.78 0.95
C TYR A 240 -21.20 -11.48 -0.39
N ASP A 241 -19.88 -11.55 -0.41
CA ASP A 241 -19.04 -11.42 -1.62
C ASP A 241 -18.11 -12.63 -1.74
N ALA A 242 -18.12 -13.26 -2.91
CA ALA A 242 -17.33 -14.45 -3.24
C ALA A 242 -16.27 -14.22 -4.32
N SER A 243 -16.04 -12.95 -4.69
CA SER A 243 -15.20 -12.57 -5.82
C SER A 243 -14.21 -11.48 -5.48
N SER A 244 -14.64 -10.41 -4.79
CA SER A 244 -13.77 -9.28 -4.48
C SER A 244 -12.78 -9.65 -3.38
N GLN A 245 -11.58 -9.07 -3.47
CA GLN A 245 -10.59 -9.15 -2.40
C GLN A 245 -11.16 -8.48 -1.14
N PRO A 246 -11.15 -9.16 0.02
CA PRO A 246 -11.57 -8.54 1.26
C PRO A 246 -10.67 -7.35 1.60
N ARG A 247 -11.28 -6.24 2.04
CA ARG A 247 -10.55 -5.10 2.58
C ARG A 247 -10.11 -5.40 4.01
N TRP A 248 -9.02 -6.12 4.15
CA TRP A 248 -8.41 -6.47 5.43
C TRP A 248 -8.04 -5.21 6.23
N ARG A 249 -8.19 -5.25 7.55
CA ARG A 249 -7.53 -4.31 8.46
C ARG A 249 -6.03 -4.56 8.46
N ARG A 250 -5.65 -5.85 8.41
CA ARG A 250 -4.28 -6.34 8.30
C ARG A 250 -4.25 -7.52 7.35
N ALA A 251 -3.57 -7.39 6.22
CA ALA A 251 -3.57 -8.45 5.21
C ALA A 251 -2.85 -9.72 5.73
N PRO A 252 -3.27 -10.93 5.30
CA PRO A 252 -2.63 -12.18 5.72
C PRO A 252 -1.15 -12.29 5.33
N ASP A 253 -0.74 -11.58 4.29
CA ASP A 253 0.61 -11.55 3.73
C ASP A 253 1.27 -10.16 3.84
N GLU A 254 0.79 -9.33 4.77
CA GLU A 254 1.53 -8.14 5.21
C GLU A 254 2.91 -8.56 5.74
N GLU A 255 3.92 -7.70 5.55
CA GLU A 255 5.31 -8.00 5.92
C GLU A 255 5.43 -8.38 7.41
N GLY A 256 6.25 -9.40 7.70
CA GLY A 256 6.46 -9.90 9.07
C GLY A 256 5.40 -10.86 9.58
N ARG A 257 4.45 -11.31 8.75
CA ARG A 257 3.41 -12.27 9.12
C ARG A 257 3.64 -13.66 8.52
N ASP A 258 3.23 -14.69 9.26
CA ASP A 258 3.30 -16.10 8.88
C ASP A 258 1.96 -16.66 8.35
N THR A 259 0.97 -15.80 8.14
CA THR A 259 -0.39 -16.16 7.74
C THR A 259 -0.62 -16.25 6.22
N ALA A 260 0.41 -15.98 5.41
CA ALA A 260 0.33 -16.07 3.95
C ALA A 260 -0.14 -17.44 3.40
N PRO A 261 0.21 -18.61 4.00
CA PRO A 261 -0.31 -19.91 3.55
C PRO A 261 -1.83 -20.03 3.56
N ALA A 262 -2.56 -19.12 4.21
CA ALA A 262 -4.01 -19.10 4.23
C ALA A 262 -4.65 -19.04 2.82
N PHE A 263 -4.00 -18.39 1.84
CA PHE A 263 -4.51 -18.33 0.47
C PHE A 263 -4.48 -19.69 -0.24
N GLU A 264 -3.40 -20.46 -0.06
CA GLU A 264 -3.30 -21.83 -0.59
C GLU A 264 -4.29 -22.76 0.12
N GLN A 265 -4.38 -22.67 1.45
CA GLN A 265 -5.31 -23.46 2.26
C GLN A 265 -6.77 -23.23 1.85
N GLU A 266 -7.13 -22.00 1.47
CA GLU A 266 -8.47 -21.67 0.96
C GLU A 266 -8.80 -22.47 -0.30
N LEU A 267 -7.88 -22.55 -1.26
CA LEU A 267 -8.09 -23.30 -2.51
C LEU A 267 -8.07 -24.82 -2.27
N ALA A 268 -7.24 -25.29 -1.33
CA ALA A 268 -7.25 -26.69 -0.94
C ALA A 268 -8.59 -27.09 -0.27
N ARG A 269 -9.16 -26.19 0.54
CA ARG A 269 -10.41 -26.44 1.28
C ARG A 269 -11.66 -26.24 0.43
N PHE A 270 -11.65 -25.24 -0.44
CA PHE A 270 -12.77 -24.87 -1.30
C PHE A 270 -12.29 -24.78 -2.75
N PRO A 271 -12.06 -25.94 -3.41
CA PRO A 271 -11.55 -25.98 -4.78
C PRO A 271 -12.41 -25.21 -5.77
N ARG A 272 -11.75 -24.58 -6.73
CA ARG A 272 -12.38 -23.78 -7.79
C ARG A 272 -11.86 -24.24 -9.14
N GLU A 273 -12.74 -24.34 -10.12
CA GLU A 273 -12.32 -24.35 -11.52
C GLU A 273 -11.52 -23.08 -11.82
N PRO A 274 -10.50 -23.13 -12.70
CA PRO A 274 -9.62 -21.98 -12.98
C PRO A 274 -10.37 -20.67 -13.29
N LYS A 275 -11.43 -20.74 -14.10
CA LYS A 275 -12.30 -19.58 -14.44
C LYS A 275 -13.06 -18.96 -13.25
N HIS A 276 -13.17 -19.67 -12.12
CA HIS A 276 -13.84 -19.21 -10.90
C HIS A 276 -12.85 -18.76 -9.81
N VAL A 277 -11.53 -18.91 -10.04
CA VAL A 277 -10.51 -18.38 -9.14
C VAL A 277 -10.40 -16.86 -9.36
N PRO A 278 -10.67 -16.03 -8.34
CA PRO A 278 -10.43 -14.60 -8.46
C PRO A 278 -8.94 -14.31 -8.70
N PRO A 279 -8.57 -13.34 -9.57
CA PRO A 279 -7.17 -13.05 -9.87
C PRO A 279 -6.29 -12.78 -8.65
N TRP A 280 -6.80 -12.04 -7.66
CA TRP A 280 -6.09 -11.75 -6.42
C TRP A 280 -5.78 -13.02 -5.60
N LEU A 281 -6.70 -14.01 -5.59
CA LEU A 281 -6.52 -15.25 -4.85
C LEU A 281 -5.52 -16.14 -5.56
N GLY A 282 -5.63 -16.27 -6.89
CA GLY A 282 -4.67 -17.03 -7.69
C GLY A 282 -3.25 -16.48 -7.54
N ALA A 283 -3.11 -15.16 -7.55
CA ALA A 283 -1.82 -14.50 -7.35
C ALA A 283 -1.21 -14.76 -5.96
N ARG A 284 -2.00 -14.59 -4.89
CA ARG A 284 -1.50 -14.76 -3.51
C ARG A 284 -1.33 -16.23 -3.10
N ALA A 285 -2.08 -17.15 -3.72
CA ALA A 285 -1.91 -18.59 -3.54
C ALA A 285 -0.79 -19.18 -4.41
N GLY A 286 -0.11 -18.37 -5.23
CA GLY A 286 0.99 -18.85 -6.08
C GLY A 286 0.53 -19.72 -7.25
N LEU A 287 -0.73 -19.63 -7.68
CA LEU A 287 -1.17 -20.34 -8.87
C LEU A 287 -0.55 -19.72 -10.13
N PRO A 288 -0.15 -20.53 -11.13
CA PRO A 288 0.21 -20.01 -12.44
C PRO A 288 -0.97 -19.28 -13.10
N LEU A 289 -0.67 -18.44 -14.10
CA LEU A 289 -1.71 -17.82 -14.92
C LEU A 289 -2.50 -18.90 -15.68
N ASP A 290 -3.83 -18.84 -15.60
CA ASP A 290 -4.73 -19.64 -16.43
C ASP A 290 -4.87 -18.99 -17.81
N VAL A 291 -3.91 -19.29 -18.69
CA VAL A 291 -3.86 -18.76 -20.06
C VAL A 291 -3.62 -19.90 -21.04
N THR A 292 -4.23 -19.78 -22.22
CA THR A 292 -3.99 -20.68 -23.35
C THR A 292 -3.46 -19.85 -24.52
N PHE A 293 -2.21 -20.09 -24.91
CA PHE A 293 -1.59 -19.40 -26.03
C PHE A 293 -1.97 -20.04 -27.37
N ARG A 294 -2.15 -19.21 -28.40
CA ARG A 294 -2.27 -19.66 -29.79
C ARG A 294 -0.91 -19.56 -30.48
N HIS A 295 -0.43 -20.66 -31.08
CA HIS A 295 0.86 -20.68 -31.74
C HIS A 295 0.71 -20.45 -33.24
N ALA A 296 1.37 -19.41 -33.75
CA ALA A 296 1.33 -19.07 -35.17
C ALA A 296 2.24 -20.01 -35.98
N LYS A 297 1.69 -20.57 -37.05
CA LYS A 297 2.44 -21.39 -38.01
C LYS A 297 3.18 -20.52 -39.01
N VAL A 298 4.48 -20.77 -39.12
CA VAL A 298 5.35 -20.10 -40.09
C VAL A 298 4.95 -20.43 -41.53
N VAL A 299 4.58 -21.69 -41.80
CA VAL A 299 4.07 -22.20 -43.09
C VAL A 299 2.95 -23.21 -42.83
N ASP A 300 2.09 -23.49 -43.81
CA ASP A 300 0.93 -24.37 -43.59
C ASP A 300 1.32 -25.85 -43.52
N MET A 301 2.35 -26.24 -44.29
CA MET A 301 2.90 -27.59 -44.28
C MET A 301 4.35 -27.59 -44.78
N HIS A 302 5.21 -28.39 -44.15
CA HIS A 302 6.59 -28.57 -44.57
C HIS A 302 7.05 -30.02 -44.38
N HIS A 303 7.71 -30.59 -45.40
CA HIS A 303 8.39 -31.88 -45.32
C HIS A 303 9.89 -31.67 -45.55
N PRO A 304 10.77 -32.35 -44.79
CA PRO A 304 12.22 -32.24 -44.97
C PRO A 304 12.62 -32.47 -46.44
N GLY A 305 13.41 -31.55 -46.99
CA GLY A 305 13.89 -31.60 -48.38
C GLY A 305 12.88 -31.20 -49.46
N LYS A 306 11.63 -30.84 -49.11
CA LYS A 306 10.63 -30.30 -50.05
C LYS A 306 10.39 -28.81 -49.80
N ARG A 307 9.92 -28.10 -50.83
CA ARG A 307 9.50 -26.70 -50.69
C ARG A 307 8.33 -26.58 -49.69
N PRO A 308 8.36 -25.59 -48.78
CA PRO A 308 7.23 -25.32 -47.89
C PRO A 308 5.97 -24.97 -48.68
N VAL A 309 4.81 -25.36 -48.15
CA VAL A 309 3.49 -25.03 -48.71
C VAL A 309 2.89 -23.88 -47.92
N VAL A 310 2.45 -22.85 -48.64
CA VAL A 310 1.73 -21.69 -48.11
C VAL A 310 0.53 -21.42 -49.02
N ASN A 311 -0.67 -21.60 -48.49
CA ASN A 311 -1.96 -21.39 -49.15
C ASN A 311 -2.72 -20.29 -48.40
N ARG A 312 -2.17 -19.08 -48.38
CA ARG A 312 -2.70 -17.93 -47.63
C ARG A 312 -2.92 -16.73 -48.56
N PRO A 313 -4.02 -15.99 -48.44
CA PRO A 313 -4.18 -14.73 -49.15
C PRO A 313 -3.05 -13.75 -48.81
N PRO A 314 -2.52 -12.97 -49.76
CA PRO A 314 -1.50 -11.97 -49.47
C PRO A 314 -2.06 -10.87 -48.57
N VAL A 315 -1.19 -10.32 -47.70
CA VAL A 315 -1.53 -9.15 -46.90
C VAL A 315 -1.78 -7.97 -47.85
N PRO A 316 -2.92 -7.25 -47.76
CA PRO A 316 -3.17 -6.07 -48.58
C PRO A 316 -2.05 -5.04 -48.41
N GLY A 317 -1.58 -4.44 -49.52
CA GLY A 317 -0.41 -3.56 -49.49
C GLY A 317 -0.53 -2.35 -48.56
N HIS A 318 -1.76 -1.88 -48.29
CA HIS A 318 -2.02 -0.79 -47.35
C HIS A 318 -1.93 -1.22 -45.87
N GLU A 319 -2.12 -2.51 -45.56
CA GLU A 319 -2.01 -3.05 -44.19
C GLU A 319 -0.58 -3.53 -43.87
N LEU A 320 0.21 -3.86 -44.89
CA LEU A 320 1.52 -4.54 -44.74
C LEU A 320 2.43 -3.85 -43.72
N ARG A 321 2.53 -2.51 -43.76
CA ARG A 321 3.37 -1.74 -42.83
C ARG A 321 2.93 -1.93 -41.38
N GLU A 322 1.63 -1.83 -41.13
CA GLU A 322 1.07 -1.89 -39.77
C GLU A 322 1.11 -3.32 -39.22
N VAL A 323 0.86 -4.33 -40.06
CA VAL A 323 1.04 -5.74 -39.70
C VAL A 323 2.50 -6.03 -39.34
N MET A 324 3.46 -5.58 -40.16
CA MET A 324 4.88 -5.73 -39.85
C MET A 324 5.26 -5.02 -38.54
N ALA A 325 4.74 -3.81 -38.33
CA ALA A 325 4.99 -3.05 -37.11
C ALA A 325 4.46 -3.79 -35.87
N TYR A 326 3.25 -4.35 -35.93
CA TYR A 326 2.68 -5.15 -34.86
C TYR A 326 3.57 -6.36 -34.52
N LEU A 327 3.93 -7.14 -35.54
CA LEU A 327 4.70 -8.38 -35.37
C LEU A 327 6.11 -8.14 -34.79
N TYR A 328 6.79 -7.05 -35.20
CA TYR A 328 8.14 -6.72 -34.72
C TYR A 328 8.15 -5.96 -33.38
N ARG A 329 7.13 -5.14 -33.08
CA ARG A 329 7.07 -4.36 -31.84
C ARG A 329 6.54 -5.15 -30.66
N SER A 330 5.86 -6.27 -30.90
CA SER A 330 5.39 -7.14 -29.83
C SER A 330 6.58 -7.71 -29.03
N PRO A 331 6.46 -7.83 -27.69
CA PRO A 331 7.56 -8.29 -26.84
C PRO A 331 8.17 -9.62 -27.27
N VAL A 332 9.49 -9.71 -27.20
CA VAL A 332 10.25 -10.96 -27.36
C VAL A 332 10.28 -11.70 -26.02
N VAL A 333 9.91 -12.98 -26.02
CA VAL A 333 9.85 -13.82 -24.81
C VAL A 333 10.94 -14.89 -24.78
N HIS A 334 11.51 -15.23 -25.95
CA HIS A 334 12.60 -16.18 -26.06
C HIS A 334 13.53 -15.78 -27.21
N VAL A 335 14.83 -15.94 -27.01
CA VAL A 335 15.88 -15.79 -28.04
C VAL A 335 16.77 -17.01 -27.94
N GLY A 336 16.90 -17.74 -29.04
CA GLY A 336 17.82 -18.87 -29.14
C GLY A 336 19.21 -18.44 -29.63
N ASP A 337 20.19 -19.31 -29.45
CA ASP A 337 21.61 -18.96 -29.59
C ASP A 337 22.06 -18.68 -31.03
N THR A 338 21.44 -19.35 -32.00
CA THR A 338 21.84 -19.27 -33.42
C THR A 338 20.65 -19.01 -34.33
N PRO A 339 20.83 -18.24 -35.42
CA PRO A 339 19.82 -18.10 -36.47
C PRO A 339 19.43 -19.46 -37.06
N GLN A 340 18.17 -19.58 -37.46
CA GLN A 340 17.63 -20.79 -38.08
C GLN A 340 17.86 -20.80 -39.60
N PRO A 341 17.94 -21.99 -40.23
CA PRO A 341 17.95 -22.10 -41.69
C PRO A 341 16.69 -21.50 -42.33
N ASP A 342 16.85 -20.81 -43.47
CA ASP A 342 15.71 -20.33 -44.25
C ASP A 342 15.03 -21.49 -44.98
N LEU A 343 13.75 -21.72 -44.70
CA LEU A 343 12.94 -22.78 -45.31
C LEU A 343 12.74 -22.61 -46.82
N PHE A 344 12.77 -21.37 -47.32
CA PHE A 344 12.66 -21.03 -48.74
C PHE A 344 14.03 -20.94 -49.43
N ALA A 345 15.12 -20.82 -48.67
CA ALA A 345 16.49 -20.78 -49.16
C ALA A 345 17.46 -21.66 -48.33
N PRO A 346 17.23 -22.99 -48.24
CA PRO A 346 17.96 -23.87 -47.30
C PRO A 346 19.44 -24.05 -47.61
N GLN A 347 19.89 -23.63 -48.80
CA GLN A 347 21.29 -23.69 -49.21
C GLN A 347 22.11 -22.48 -48.76
N THR A 348 21.47 -21.48 -48.18
CA THR A 348 22.13 -20.28 -47.65
C THR A 348 22.54 -20.46 -46.19
N ALA A 349 23.48 -19.64 -45.73
CA ALA A 349 23.82 -19.59 -44.31
C ALA A 349 22.57 -19.25 -43.47
N PRO A 350 22.41 -19.84 -42.26
CA PRO A 350 21.27 -19.55 -41.39
C PRO A 350 21.12 -18.05 -41.15
N SER A 351 19.92 -17.53 -41.41
CA SER A 351 19.63 -16.08 -41.41
C SER A 351 18.27 -15.74 -40.79
N VAL A 352 17.44 -16.73 -40.50
CA VAL A 352 16.13 -16.52 -39.88
C VAL A 352 16.33 -16.27 -38.39
N PRO A 353 15.84 -15.15 -37.83
CA PRO A 353 15.99 -14.88 -36.41
C PRO A 353 15.37 -15.96 -35.55
N ASN A 354 16.15 -16.50 -34.61
CA ASN A 354 15.69 -17.49 -33.64
C ASN A 354 15.16 -16.80 -32.40
N ALA A 355 13.94 -16.31 -32.49
CA ALA A 355 13.25 -15.66 -31.38
C ALA A 355 11.75 -15.91 -31.46
N CYS A 356 11.05 -15.79 -30.34
CA CYS A 356 9.60 -15.86 -30.25
C CYS A 356 9.05 -14.57 -29.67
N HIS A 357 7.98 -14.07 -30.28
CA HIS A 357 7.24 -12.89 -29.84
C HIS A 357 5.87 -13.31 -29.28
N THR A 358 5.28 -12.45 -28.47
CA THR A 358 3.89 -12.61 -28.01
C THR A 358 3.18 -11.26 -27.89
N ASP A 359 1.87 -11.27 -28.08
CA ASP A 359 0.95 -10.19 -27.67
C ASP A 359 0.09 -10.59 -26.45
N GLY A 360 0.42 -11.69 -25.80
CA GLY A 360 -0.33 -12.23 -24.66
C GLY A 360 -1.47 -13.19 -25.03
N THR A 361 -1.92 -13.22 -26.29
CA THR A 361 -2.87 -14.24 -26.80
C THR A 361 -2.18 -15.19 -27.77
N TRP A 362 -1.37 -14.65 -28.68
CA TRP A 362 -0.60 -15.39 -29.66
C TRP A 362 0.88 -15.43 -29.31
N ILE A 363 1.53 -16.53 -29.69
CA ILE A 363 2.98 -16.69 -29.74
C ILE A 363 3.37 -16.96 -31.18
N TRP A 364 4.33 -16.21 -31.72
CA TRP A 364 4.83 -16.44 -33.08
C TRP A 364 6.36 -16.40 -33.14
N PRO A 365 7.00 -17.28 -33.94
CA PRO A 365 8.41 -17.16 -34.23
C PRO A 365 8.72 -15.87 -35.02
N ALA A 366 9.88 -15.28 -34.79
CA ALA A 366 10.39 -14.15 -35.57
C ALA A 366 10.58 -14.48 -37.07
N ALA A 367 10.53 -15.77 -37.42
CA ALA A 367 10.40 -16.25 -38.79
C ALA A 367 9.14 -15.70 -39.51
N VAL A 368 8.02 -15.50 -38.80
CA VAL A 368 6.76 -14.98 -39.39
C VAL A 368 6.97 -13.57 -39.99
N PRO A 369 7.40 -12.55 -39.22
CA PRO A 369 7.67 -11.24 -39.81
C PRO A 369 8.88 -11.25 -40.77
N HIS A 370 9.87 -12.12 -40.54
CA HIS A 370 11.01 -12.27 -41.46
C HIS A 370 10.57 -12.74 -42.86
N TYR A 371 9.75 -13.79 -42.95
CA TYR A 371 9.27 -14.30 -44.24
C TYR A 371 8.21 -13.43 -44.90
N LEU A 372 7.39 -12.72 -44.12
CA LEU A 372 6.52 -11.69 -44.66
C LEU A 372 7.34 -10.61 -45.39
N ARG A 373 8.45 -10.19 -44.78
CA ARG A 373 9.35 -9.18 -45.36
C ARG A 373 10.14 -9.71 -46.57
N MET A 374 10.75 -10.88 -46.44
CA MET A 374 11.71 -11.40 -47.44
C MET A 374 11.04 -12.12 -48.60
N HIS A 375 9.98 -12.89 -48.32
CA HIS A 375 9.34 -13.79 -49.29
C HIS A 375 7.87 -13.45 -49.55
N GLY A 376 7.32 -12.40 -48.92
CA GLY A 376 5.91 -12.02 -49.05
C GLY A 376 4.93 -13.05 -48.46
N VAL A 377 5.41 -13.94 -47.59
CA VAL A 377 4.60 -15.00 -46.98
C VAL A 377 3.67 -14.38 -45.93
N ALA A 378 2.36 -14.43 -46.18
CA ALA A 378 1.38 -13.91 -45.25
C ALA A 378 1.37 -14.70 -43.91
N PRO A 379 1.20 -14.03 -42.76
CA PRO A 379 0.85 -14.69 -41.50
C PRO A 379 -0.47 -15.47 -41.63
N GLU A 380 -0.77 -16.33 -40.65
CA GLU A 380 -2.04 -17.05 -40.62
C GLU A 380 -3.23 -16.06 -40.65
N PRO A 381 -4.33 -16.36 -41.38
CA PRO A 381 -5.49 -15.48 -41.46
C PRO A 381 -6.07 -15.11 -40.08
N GLU A 382 -6.15 -16.05 -39.15
CA GLU A 382 -6.66 -15.80 -37.81
C GLU A 382 -5.75 -14.88 -36.99
N LEU A 383 -4.43 -14.94 -37.21
CA LEU A 383 -3.49 -13.99 -36.62
C LEU A 383 -3.65 -12.61 -37.25
N LEU A 384 -3.85 -12.51 -38.57
CA LEU A 384 -4.13 -11.23 -39.23
C LEU A 384 -5.44 -10.61 -38.73
N ASP A 385 -6.49 -11.41 -38.54
CA ASP A 385 -7.76 -10.95 -38.00
C ASP A 385 -7.62 -10.49 -36.55
N HIS A 386 -6.79 -11.16 -35.74
CA HIS A 386 -6.45 -10.72 -34.39
C HIS A 386 -5.69 -9.37 -34.39
N ILE A 387 -4.70 -9.22 -35.26
CA ILE A 387 -3.95 -7.96 -35.43
C ILE A 387 -4.89 -6.80 -35.80
N ARG A 388 -5.85 -7.05 -36.71
CA ARG A 388 -6.88 -6.08 -37.09
C ARG A 388 -7.79 -5.72 -35.93
N ALA A 389 -8.24 -6.72 -35.15
CA ALA A 389 -9.06 -6.51 -33.97
C ALA A 389 -8.35 -5.63 -32.92
N ASN A 390 -7.02 -5.77 -32.79
CA ASN A 390 -6.18 -4.91 -31.95
C ASN A 390 -5.80 -3.58 -32.62
N SER A 391 -6.46 -3.20 -33.73
CA SER A 391 -6.17 -1.96 -34.48
C SER A 391 -4.69 -1.78 -34.83
N TYR A 392 -4.00 -2.89 -35.13
CA TYR A 392 -2.58 -2.96 -35.44
C TYR A 392 -1.66 -2.41 -34.32
N ARG A 393 -2.13 -2.35 -33.08
CA ARG A 393 -1.33 -1.94 -31.91
C ARG A 393 -1.19 -3.11 -30.95
N PRO A 394 0.05 -3.59 -30.69
CA PRO A 394 0.24 -4.62 -29.69
C PRO A 394 -0.29 -4.17 -28.32
N PRO A 395 -1.07 -5.01 -27.62
CA PRO A 395 -1.49 -4.75 -26.25
C PRO A 395 -0.29 -4.76 -25.29
N PHE A 396 -0.49 -4.20 -24.10
CA PHE A 396 0.49 -4.35 -23.01
C PHE A 396 0.51 -5.81 -22.55
N VAL A 397 1.70 -6.41 -22.51
CA VAL A 397 1.92 -7.77 -22.01
C VAL A 397 2.68 -7.67 -20.69
N SER A 398 2.00 -8.01 -19.59
CA SER A 398 2.58 -7.95 -18.25
C SER A 398 3.85 -8.81 -18.15
N ARG A 399 4.71 -8.51 -17.17
CA ARG A 399 5.94 -9.29 -16.94
C ARG A 399 5.61 -10.76 -16.73
N ARG A 400 4.65 -11.07 -15.85
CA ARG A 400 4.22 -12.44 -15.58
C ARG A 400 3.73 -13.16 -16.83
N LEU A 401 2.89 -12.52 -17.65
CA LEU A 401 2.39 -13.12 -18.88
C LEU A 401 3.50 -13.40 -19.90
N ARG A 402 4.53 -12.54 -19.97
CA ARG A 402 5.73 -12.80 -20.79
C ARG A 402 6.56 -13.97 -20.28
N GLU A 403 6.72 -14.11 -18.97
CA GLU A 403 7.41 -15.24 -18.35
C GLU A 403 6.64 -16.56 -18.58
N THR A 404 5.30 -16.53 -18.51
CA THR A 404 4.44 -17.67 -18.85
C THR A 404 4.54 -18.03 -20.34
N ALA A 405 4.51 -17.04 -21.25
CA ALA A 405 4.71 -17.29 -22.68
C ALA A 405 6.11 -17.85 -22.99
N ARG A 406 7.15 -17.42 -22.27
CA ARG A 406 8.49 -18.02 -22.37
C ARG A 406 8.45 -19.48 -21.95
N ALA A 407 7.85 -19.80 -20.79
CA ALA A 407 7.74 -21.15 -20.27
C ALA A 407 7.03 -22.09 -21.27
N GLU A 408 5.94 -21.61 -21.90
CA GLU A 408 5.25 -22.32 -22.99
C GLU A 408 6.19 -22.64 -24.16
N VAL A 409 6.97 -21.65 -24.62
CA VAL A 409 7.91 -21.81 -25.76
C VAL A 409 8.99 -22.84 -25.48
N VAL A 410 9.50 -22.90 -24.24
CA VAL A 410 10.60 -23.81 -23.87
C VAL A 410 10.11 -25.14 -23.27
N GLY A 411 8.80 -25.32 -23.07
CA GLY A 411 8.21 -26.51 -22.46
C GLY A 411 8.45 -26.63 -20.95
N GLU A 412 8.64 -25.51 -20.25
CA GLU A 412 8.77 -25.44 -18.79
C GLU A 412 7.38 -25.27 -18.13
N PRO A 413 7.20 -25.71 -16.87
CA PRO A 413 5.98 -25.39 -16.11
C PRO A 413 5.76 -23.87 -16.03
N TYR A 414 4.50 -23.45 -16.05
CA TYR A 414 4.19 -22.03 -15.94
C TYR A 414 4.62 -21.50 -14.56
N PRO A 415 5.27 -20.32 -14.52
CA PRO A 415 5.76 -19.76 -13.28
C PRO A 415 4.57 -19.37 -12.37
N PRO A 416 4.71 -19.53 -11.04
CA PRO A 416 3.70 -19.09 -10.10
C PRO A 416 3.57 -17.57 -10.10
N GLN A 417 2.37 -17.07 -9.82
CA GLN A 417 2.13 -15.66 -9.57
C GLN A 417 2.54 -15.27 -8.13
N SER A 418 2.58 -13.97 -7.85
CA SER A 418 2.68 -13.43 -6.49
C SER A 418 1.84 -12.17 -6.32
N ALA A 419 1.69 -11.67 -5.09
CA ALA A 419 1.02 -10.40 -4.83
C ALA A 419 1.59 -9.21 -5.63
N ALA A 420 2.88 -9.25 -5.97
CA ALA A 420 3.54 -8.21 -6.78
C ALA A 420 3.10 -8.21 -8.26
N ASP A 421 2.42 -9.26 -8.72
CA ASP A 421 1.83 -9.30 -10.06
C ASP A 421 0.44 -8.61 -10.11
N LEU A 422 -0.10 -8.21 -8.96
CA LEU A 422 -1.31 -7.41 -8.84
C LEU A 422 -0.98 -5.92 -8.93
N ASP A 423 -1.88 -5.13 -9.53
CA ASP A 423 -1.75 -3.68 -9.65
C ASP A 423 -2.23 -2.98 -8.36
N GLU A 424 -1.66 -3.39 -7.23
CA GLU A 424 -1.95 -2.84 -5.89
C GLU A 424 -0.79 -1.93 -5.45
N HIS A 425 -1.12 -0.77 -4.90
CA HIS A 425 -0.15 0.19 -4.39
C HIS A 425 -0.33 0.36 -2.88
N ASP A 426 0.73 0.75 -2.17
CA ASP A 426 0.59 1.12 -0.77
C ASP A 426 -0.28 2.38 -0.64
N ALA A 427 -0.91 2.55 0.52
CA ALA A 427 -1.88 3.61 0.74
C ALA A 427 -1.29 5.02 0.53
N VAL A 428 -0.01 5.23 0.84
CA VAL A 428 0.64 6.54 0.59
C VAL A 428 0.76 6.77 -0.91
N THR A 429 1.24 5.78 -1.68
CA THR A 429 1.32 5.88 -3.15
C THR A 429 -0.05 6.07 -3.80
N GLU A 430 -1.11 5.43 -3.29
CA GLU A 430 -2.49 5.65 -3.78
C GLU A 430 -2.93 7.10 -3.60
N VAL A 431 -2.75 7.66 -2.39
CA VAL A 431 -3.08 9.07 -2.09
C VAL A 431 -2.32 10.04 -2.99
N GLU A 432 -1.10 9.71 -3.41
CA GLU A 432 -0.34 10.58 -4.31
C GLU A 432 -0.82 10.56 -5.76
N ARG A 433 -1.45 9.46 -6.19
CA ARG A 433 -1.80 9.23 -7.59
C ARG A 433 -3.28 9.51 -7.89
N ASP A 434 -4.15 9.38 -6.90
CA ASP A 434 -5.59 9.52 -7.07
C ASP A 434 -6.25 10.21 -5.87
N ASP A 435 -6.79 11.41 -6.10
CA ASP A 435 -7.55 12.18 -5.11
C ASP A 435 -9.04 11.73 -5.03
N SER A 436 -9.50 10.84 -5.92
CA SER A 436 -10.90 10.44 -6.00
C SER A 436 -11.34 9.55 -4.83
N VAL A 437 -10.41 8.78 -4.25
CA VAL A 437 -10.61 7.95 -3.06
C VAL A 437 -9.33 7.96 -2.22
N ILE A 438 -9.28 8.80 -1.18
CA ILE A 438 -8.16 8.85 -0.24
C ILE A 438 -8.35 7.73 0.81
N PRO A 439 -7.56 6.65 0.82
CA PRO A 439 -7.62 5.66 1.89
C PRO A 439 -7.33 6.34 3.24
N PRO A 440 -7.99 5.91 4.34
CA PRO A 440 -7.64 6.40 5.66
C PRO A 440 -6.23 5.91 6.02
N LEU A 441 -5.25 6.83 6.00
CA LEU A 441 -3.87 6.54 6.36
C LEU A 441 -3.72 6.28 7.86
N ARG A 442 -2.81 5.36 8.20
CA ARG A 442 -2.29 5.17 9.56
C ARG A 442 -1.47 6.38 10.01
N ALA A 443 -1.33 6.58 11.32
CA ALA A 443 -0.50 7.67 11.84
C ALA A 443 0.96 7.59 11.34
N SER A 444 1.55 6.40 11.34
CA SER A 444 2.88 6.15 10.77
C SER A 444 2.99 6.53 9.27
N GLU A 445 1.95 6.24 8.49
CA GLU A 445 1.87 6.60 7.07
C GLU A 445 1.70 8.12 6.87
N VAL A 446 0.95 8.81 7.74
CA VAL A 446 0.85 10.27 7.73
C VAL A 446 2.20 10.92 8.02
N LEU A 447 2.96 10.42 8.99
CA LEU A 447 4.30 10.95 9.30
C LEU A 447 5.28 10.71 8.15
N THR A 448 5.19 9.55 7.48
CA THR A 448 5.97 9.23 6.28
C THR A 448 5.67 10.20 5.14
N LEU A 449 4.38 10.44 4.85
CA LEU A 449 3.94 11.40 3.84
C LEU A 449 4.38 12.84 4.19
N LEU A 450 4.25 13.25 5.46
CA LEU A 450 4.68 14.56 5.93
C LEU A 450 6.18 14.76 5.71
N ARG A 451 7.01 13.79 6.11
CA ARG A 451 8.47 13.83 5.88
C ARG A 451 8.81 13.98 4.40
N LYS A 452 8.13 13.21 3.54
CA LYS A 452 8.30 13.31 2.09
C LYS A 452 8.00 14.72 1.57
N ARG A 453 6.86 15.31 1.97
CA ARG A 453 6.45 16.66 1.55
C ARG A 453 7.39 17.75 2.07
N LEU A 454 7.86 17.65 3.31
CA LEU A 454 8.86 18.58 3.86
C LEU A 454 10.18 18.48 3.08
N GLY A 455 10.63 17.27 2.75
CA GLY A 455 11.80 17.05 1.90
C GLY A 455 11.67 17.64 0.50
N GLU A 456 10.52 17.49 -0.15
CA GLU A 456 10.22 18.08 -1.47
C GLU A 456 10.24 19.62 -1.44
N LEU A 457 9.89 20.23 -0.31
CA LEU A 457 9.99 21.68 -0.08
C LEU A 457 11.41 22.14 0.28
N GLY A 458 12.37 21.21 0.41
CA GLY A 458 13.74 21.49 0.82
C GLY A 458 13.87 21.89 2.28
N ILE A 459 12.93 21.47 3.14
CA ILE A 459 12.98 21.67 4.58
C ILE A 459 13.84 20.56 5.19
N GLY A 460 14.99 20.93 5.77
CA GLY A 460 15.90 19.95 6.35
C GLY A 460 15.35 19.33 7.64
N GLY A 461 15.75 18.09 7.91
CA GLY A 461 15.26 17.30 9.05
C GLY A 461 15.56 17.91 10.42
N GLN A 462 16.48 18.87 10.54
CA GLN A 462 16.77 19.63 11.76
C GLN A 462 15.73 20.70 12.11
N ALA A 463 14.90 21.14 11.17
CA ALA A 463 13.87 22.15 11.43
C ALA A 463 12.65 21.61 12.20
N TYR A 464 12.53 20.28 12.30
CA TYR A 464 11.40 19.63 12.94
C TYR A 464 11.79 18.31 13.63
N ARG A 465 10.97 17.86 14.57
CA ARG A 465 11.06 16.53 15.19
C ARG A 465 9.68 15.93 15.35
N PHE A 466 9.59 14.61 15.30
CA PHE A 466 8.38 13.85 15.61
C PHE A 466 8.64 13.04 16.89
N GLY A 467 7.65 12.96 17.78
CA GLY A 467 7.70 12.16 19.00
C GLY A 467 8.55 12.75 20.13
N GLU A 468 9.64 13.45 19.81
CA GLU A 468 10.55 14.06 20.79
C GLU A 468 10.65 15.58 20.70
N GLN A 469 10.99 16.20 21.82
CA GLN A 469 11.31 17.61 21.90
C GLN A 469 12.79 17.84 21.52
N ALA A 470 13.05 18.78 20.62
CA ALA A 470 14.38 19.28 20.35
C ALA A 470 14.37 20.81 20.30
N ASP A 471 15.40 21.43 20.86
CA ASP A 471 15.57 22.87 20.80
C ASP A 471 15.83 23.34 19.36
N ASP A 472 15.39 24.57 19.08
CA ASP A 472 15.45 25.22 17.78
C ASP A 472 14.73 24.44 16.66
N ALA A 473 13.68 23.70 17.02
CA ALA A 473 12.88 22.91 16.09
C ALA A 473 11.38 22.98 16.37
N TRP A 474 10.58 22.76 15.31
CA TRP A 474 9.15 22.48 15.47
C TRP A 474 8.91 21.01 15.78
N CYS A 475 8.31 20.72 16.92
CA CYS A 475 8.03 19.37 17.37
C CYS A 475 6.56 19.02 17.15
N LEU A 476 6.30 17.86 16.54
CA LEU A 476 5.01 17.19 16.53
C LEU A 476 5.05 16.08 17.58
N LEU A 477 4.28 16.25 18.65
CA LEU A 477 4.33 15.42 19.85
C LEU A 477 2.97 14.76 20.08
N ARG A 478 2.99 13.51 20.55
CA ARG A 478 1.79 12.85 21.08
C ARG A 478 1.46 13.45 22.45
N VAL A 479 0.19 13.75 22.69
CA VAL A 479 -0.31 14.25 23.97
C VAL A 479 -1.59 13.50 24.38
N SER A 480 -1.99 13.60 25.64
CA SER A 480 -3.24 12.99 26.11
C SER A 480 -4.42 13.49 25.27
N GLY A 481 -5.14 12.57 24.62
CA GLY A 481 -6.28 12.88 23.77
C GLY A 481 -5.97 13.37 22.34
N GLY A 482 -4.70 13.43 21.90
CA GLY A 482 -4.40 13.91 20.54
C GLY A 482 -2.92 14.16 20.24
N TRP A 483 -2.68 15.23 19.49
CA TRP A 483 -1.37 15.62 18.97
C TRP A 483 -1.13 17.10 19.19
N ARG A 484 0.12 17.49 19.42
CA ARG A 484 0.53 18.87 19.61
C ARG A 484 1.63 19.24 18.62
N VAL A 485 1.52 20.42 18.02
CA VAL A 485 2.60 21.06 17.26
C VAL A 485 3.09 22.26 18.05
N THR A 486 4.39 22.36 18.28
CA THR A 486 5.00 23.42 19.09
C THR A 486 6.39 23.79 18.59
N TRP A 487 6.80 25.04 18.80
CA TRP A 487 8.21 25.43 18.70
C TRP A 487 8.89 25.18 20.04
N CYS A 488 10.09 24.62 20.04
CA CYS A 488 10.85 24.34 21.25
C CYS A 488 12.16 25.14 21.23
N GLU A 489 12.43 25.89 22.30
CA GLU A 489 13.61 26.75 22.44
C GLU A 489 13.97 26.87 23.92
N ASP A 490 15.24 26.66 24.26
CA ASP A 490 15.75 26.63 25.64
C ASP A 490 14.99 25.63 26.55
N GLY A 491 14.53 24.51 25.99
CA GLY A 491 13.69 23.54 26.69
C GLY A 491 12.24 23.97 26.90
N GLU A 492 11.84 25.18 26.48
CA GLU A 492 10.49 25.71 26.62
C GLU A 492 9.64 25.46 25.35
N GLN A 493 8.38 25.04 25.54
CA GLN A 493 7.40 24.91 24.45
C GLN A 493 6.67 26.24 24.22
N ARG A 494 6.75 26.77 23.00
CA ARG A 494 6.15 28.04 22.56
C ARG A 494 5.21 27.81 21.38
N GLN A 495 4.16 28.62 21.31
CA GLN A 495 3.17 28.56 20.21
C GLN A 495 2.49 27.18 20.05
N ALA A 496 2.36 26.44 21.15
CA ALA A 496 1.72 25.13 21.17
C ALA A 496 0.28 25.18 20.61
N ARG A 497 -0.02 24.27 19.68
CA ARG A 497 -1.35 24.04 19.11
C ARG A 497 -1.68 22.56 19.21
N GLU A 498 -2.86 22.24 19.72
CA GLU A 498 -3.34 20.88 19.90
C GLU A 498 -4.37 20.52 18.83
N PHE A 499 -4.39 19.24 18.46
CA PHE A 499 -5.18 18.68 17.38
C PHE A 499 -5.67 17.28 17.79
N ASP A 500 -6.90 16.95 17.41
CA ASP A 500 -7.48 15.64 17.70
C ASP A 500 -6.83 14.53 16.86
N THR A 501 -6.34 14.85 15.66
CA THR A 501 -5.81 13.88 14.67
C THR A 501 -4.39 14.22 14.24
N VAL A 502 -3.61 13.18 13.94
CA VAL A 502 -2.23 13.32 13.42
C VAL A 502 -2.26 14.02 12.07
N ARG A 503 -3.30 13.78 11.25
CA ARG A 503 -3.48 14.41 9.95
C ARG A 503 -3.61 15.92 10.08
N ALA A 504 -4.39 16.42 11.05
CA ALA A 504 -4.55 17.85 11.28
C ALA A 504 -3.26 18.48 11.81
N ALA A 505 -2.58 17.81 12.75
CA ALA A 505 -1.28 18.25 13.26
C ALA A 505 -0.22 18.29 12.14
N ALA A 506 -0.14 17.25 11.31
CA ALA A 506 0.77 17.17 10.18
C ALA A 506 0.51 18.29 9.15
N ALA A 507 -0.75 18.53 8.79
CA ALA A 507 -1.12 19.62 7.89
C ALA A 507 -0.75 21.00 8.46
N HIS A 508 -0.95 21.20 9.76
CA HIS A 508 -0.55 22.42 10.43
C HIS A 508 0.97 22.62 10.41
N LEU A 509 1.75 21.58 10.79
CA LEU A 509 3.20 21.64 10.78
C LEU A 509 3.75 21.93 9.38
N LEU A 510 3.22 21.24 8.36
CA LEU A 510 3.56 21.49 6.97
C LEU A 510 3.32 22.95 6.59
N GLY A 511 2.16 23.50 6.95
CA GLY A 511 1.83 24.91 6.70
C GLY A 511 2.77 25.88 7.42
N VAL A 512 3.08 25.65 8.69
CA VAL A 512 4.00 26.47 9.49
C VAL A 512 5.39 26.54 8.85
N LEU A 513 5.94 25.39 8.47
CA LEU A 513 7.28 25.30 7.89
C LEU A 513 7.32 25.82 6.44
N ALA A 514 6.24 25.63 5.67
CA ALA A 514 6.13 26.14 4.31
C ALA A 514 5.98 27.68 4.24
N LEU A 515 5.26 28.29 5.19
CA LEU A 515 5.04 29.75 5.23
C LEU A 515 6.26 30.52 5.71
N HIS A 516 7.07 29.92 6.59
CA HIS A 516 8.26 30.55 7.15
C HIS A 516 9.51 29.70 6.93
N PRO A 517 9.93 29.49 5.68
CA PRO A 517 11.03 28.59 5.37
C PRO A 517 12.38 29.11 5.88
N THR A 518 12.47 30.40 6.25
CA THR A 518 13.63 30.97 6.96
C THR A 518 13.73 30.54 8.43
N ARG A 519 12.60 30.16 9.05
CA ARG A 519 12.54 29.51 10.38
C ARG A 519 12.81 28.01 10.31
N ALA A 520 12.77 27.45 9.10
CA ALA A 520 13.05 26.04 8.80
C ALA A 520 14.45 25.82 8.20
N LEU A 521 15.32 26.85 8.23
CA LEU A 521 16.68 26.73 7.69
C LEU A 521 17.50 25.86 8.61
N ALA A 522 18.11 24.82 8.04
CA ALA A 522 19.20 24.12 8.69
C ALA A 522 20.28 25.13 9.11
N PRO A 523 20.94 24.91 10.27
CA PRO A 523 22.30 25.39 10.46
C PRO A 523 23.14 24.97 9.25
N LEU A 524 24.20 25.73 8.95
CA LEU A 524 25.12 25.39 7.87
C LEU A 524 25.65 23.97 8.09
N HIS A 525 25.33 23.05 7.18
CA HIS A 525 25.98 21.73 7.16
C HIS A 525 27.40 21.94 6.60
N PRO A 526 28.47 21.67 7.39
CA PRO A 526 29.85 21.87 6.96
C PRO A 526 30.25 21.01 5.74
N GLU A 527 29.46 19.98 5.42
CA GLU A 527 29.72 18.97 4.39
C GLU A 527 28.86 19.12 3.12
N GLU A 528 28.00 20.13 2.99
CA GLU A 528 27.22 20.34 1.75
C GLU A 528 28.17 20.63 0.57
N ASN A 529 28.25 19.70 -0.40
CA ASN A 529 29.08 19.88 -1.58
C ASN A 529 28.34 20.80 -2.57
N PRO A 530 28.96 21.91 -3.04
CA PRO A 530 28.34 22.78 -4.04
C PRO A 530 27.91 22.08 -5.33
N ALA A 531 28.50 20.92 -5.65
CA ALA A 531 28.14 20.10 -6.81
C ALA A 531 26.78 19.38 -6.67
N ASP A 532 26.21 19.32 -5.46
CA ASP A 532 24.93 18.65 -5.20
C ASP A 532 23.73 19.48 -5.69
N TRP A 533 23.94 20.76 -6.04
CA TRP A 533 22.90 21.67 -6.48
C TRP A 533 22.80 21.74 -8.02
N PRO A 534 21.59 21.65 -8.60
CA PRO A 534 21.41 21.64 -10.06
C PRO A 534 21.67 23.01 -10.72
N ILE A 535 21.73 24.08 -9.93
CA ILE A 535 22.08 25.43 -10.38
C ILE A 535 23.25 25.92 -9.55
N VAL A 536 24.34 26.30 -10.23
CA VAL A 536 25.56 26.80 -9.60
C VAL A 536 25.78 28.28 -9.95
N PRO A 537 26.49 29.04 -9.11
CA PRO A 537 26.89 30.41 -9.42
C PRO A 537 27.78 30.44 -10.67
N LEU A 538 27.51 31.38 -11.58
CA LEU A 538 28.39 31.62 -12.73
C LEU A 538 29.69 32.29 -12.32
N ARG A 539 30.65 32.35 -13.26
CA ARG A 539 31.97 32.93 -13.01
C ARG A 539 31.84 34.36 -12.48
N GLY A 540 32.46 34.61 -11.32
CA GLY A 540 32.45 35.91 -10.65
C GLY A 540 31.28 36.09 -9.68
N GLU A 541 30.30 35.19 -9.64
CA GLU A 541 29.24 35.23 -8.64
C GLU A 541 29.68 34.64 -7.29
N PRO A 542 29.07 35.07 -6.17
CA PRO A 542 29.37 34.53 -4.85
C PRO A 542 29.15 33.00 -4.79
N PRO A 543 30.01 32.25 -4.07
CA PRO A 543 29.85 30.82 -3.93
C PRO A 543 28.61 30.46 -3.10
N LEU A 544 28.05 29.26 -3.31
CA LEU A 544 26.87 28.76 -2.57
C LEU A 544 27.10 28.64 -1.06
N THR A 545 28.35 28.64 -0.61
CA THR A 545 28.71 28.65 0.82
C THR A 545 28.31 29.95 1.51
N LEU A 546 28.02 31.03 0.76
CA LEU A 546 27.47 32.28 1.28
C LEU A 546 25.94 32.32 1.32
N LEU A 547 25.28 31.19 1.05
CA LEU A 547 23.83 31.05 1.13
C LEU A 547 23.45 29.94 2.12
N ARG A 548 22.50 30.26 3.01
CA ARG A 548 21.88 29.27 3.92
C ARG A 548 20.46 28.89 3.48
N GLY A 549 20.05 27.69 3.89
CA GLY A 549 18.81 26.99 3.53
C GLY A 549 18.43 27.15 2.07
N LYS A 550 19.38 26.68 1.26
CA LYS A 550 19.26 26.57 -0.19
C LYS A 550 18.12 25.60 -0.52
N ARG A 551 17.28 25.94 -1.49
CA ARG A 551 16.22 25.05 -2.00
C ARG A 551 15.81 25.41 -3.42
N MET A 552 15.25 24.45 -4.13
CA MET A 552 14.68 24.69 -5.45
C MET A 552 13.26 25.23 -5.32
N VAL A 553 12.97 26.35 -5.99
CA VAL A 553 11.62 26.92 -6.05
C VAL A 553 11.26 27.28 -7.49
N THR A 554 9.97 27.36 -7.78
CA THR A 554 9.47 27.95 -9.02
C THR A 554 8.91 29.31 -8.70
N LEU A 555 9.55 30.36 -9.22
CA LEU A 555 9.03 31.70 -9.12
C LEU A 555 7.85 31.85 -10.09
N PRO A 556 6.70 32.39 -9.65
CA PRO A 556 5.56 32.61 -10.53
C PRO A 556 5.84 33.73 -11.55
N GLU A 557 5.04 33.75 -12.62
CA GLU A 557 4.98 34.89 -13.51
C GLU A 557 4.63 36.17 -12.73
N GLY A 558 5.25 37.29 -13.11
CA GLY A 558 5.07 38.58 -12.48
C GLY A 558 5.98 38.84 -11.27
N THR A 559 6.75 37.85 -10.80
CA THR A 559 7.75 38.07 -9.73
C THR A 559 8.76 39.14 -10.14
N LEU A 560 9.00 40.09 -9.24
CA LEU A 560 10.00 41.13 -9.39
C LEU A 560 11.32 40.71 -8.75
N LEU A 561 12.41 40.95 -9.45
CA LEU A 561 13.78 40.61 -9.06
C LEU A 561 14.69 41.81 -9.22
N THR A 562 15.63 41.99 -8.30
CA THR A 562 16.68 43.00 -8.39
C THR A 562 18.03 42.34 -8.65
N ARG A 563 18.79 42.89 -9.60
CA ARG A 563 20.15 42.47 -9.97
C ARG A 563 21.13 43.55 -9.61
N PHE A 564 22.22 43.20 -8.92
CA PHE A 564 23.38 44.06 -8.70
C PHE A 564 24.58 43.48 -9.45
N GLY A 565 24.87 44.01 -10.65
CA GLY A 565 25.91 43.49 -11.55
C GLY A 565 25.49 43.54 -13.02
N ASP A 566 26.34 42.99 -13.89
CA ASP A 566 26.04 42.85 -15.32
C ASP A 566 25.11 41.65 -15.62
N ASP A 567 24.77 41.49 -16.90
CA ASP A 567 23.86 40.47 -17.39
C ASP A 567 24.52 39.10 -17.64
N ALA A 568 25.85 38.99 -17.48
CA ALA A 568 26.60 37.75 -17.66
C ALA A 568 26.49 36.79 -16.45
N GLY A 569 26.15 37.33 -15.29
CA GLY A 569 25.90 36.55 -14.07
C GLY A 569 24.50 35.96 -13.98
N ASN A 570 24.22 35.19 -12.93
CA ASN A 570 22.93 34.53 -12.72
C ASN A 570 22.31 34.74 -11.32
N VAL A 571 22.89 35.60 -10.48
CA VAL A 571 22.36 35.90 -9.14
C VAL A 571 21.47 37.12 -9.20
N THR A 572 20.25 36.98 -8.71
CA THR A 572 19.31 38.08 -8.44
C THR A 572 18.86 38.01 -6.99
N HIS A 573 18.15 39.03 -6.53
CA HIS A 573 17.57 39.11 -5.20
C HIS A 573 16.09 39.46 -5.30
N GLU A 574 15.36 39.25 -4.22
CA GLU A 574 14.02 39.79 -4.04
C GLU A 574 14.03 41.32 -4.28
N ALA A 575 12.96 41.85 -4.86
CA ALA A 575 12.93 43.21 -5.40
C ALA A 575 13.26 44.29 -4.36
N SER A 576 12.82 44.10 -3.11
CA SER A 576 13.03 45.04 -2.00
C SER A 576 14.41 44.93 -1.33
N ALA A 577 15.22 43.93 -1.71
CA ALA A 577 16.54 43.72 -1.10
C ALA A 577 17.46 44.94 -1.23
N MET A 578 17.97 45.40 -0.09
CA MET A 578 18.96 46.47 -0.03
C MET A 578 20.35 45.92 -0.34
N PHE A 579 21.22 46.73 -0.96
CA PHE A 579 22.55 46.28 -1.37
C PHE A 579 23.39 45.70 -0.21
N GLN A 580 23.27 46.28 0.99
CA GLN A 580 23.99 45.79 2.18
C GLN A 580 23.52 44.40 2.63
N GLU A 581 22.30 43.99 2.29
CA GLU A 581 21.76 42.68 2.63
C GLU A 581 22.23 41.60 1.64
N THR A 582 22.77 41.96 0.48
CA THR A 582 23.16 40.99 -0.55
C THR A 582 24.55 40.38 -0.33
N SER A 583 25.35 40.95 0.57
CA SER A 583 26.74 40.54 0.83
C SER A 583 27.62 40.50 -0.44
N LEU A 584 27.36 41.40 -1.39
CA LEU A 584 28.13 41.55 -2.62
C LEU A 584 29.29 42.54 -2.45
N LEU A 585 30.26 42.47 -3.36
CA LEU A 585 31.36 43.45 -3.41
C LEU A 585 30.84 44.85 -3.78
N PRO A 586 31.32 45.93 -3.13
CA PRO A 586 30.79 47.30 -3.29
C PRO A 586 30.75 47.86 -4.72
N ASP A 587 31.63 47.40 -5.61
CA ASP A 587 31.67 47.85 -7.01
C ASP A 587 30.38 47.55 -7.79
N ARG A 588 29.58 46.58 -7.31
CA ARG A 588 28.30 46.18 -7.92
C ARG A 588 27.13 47.08 -7.58
N GLU A 589 27.21 47.90 -6.54
CA GLU A 589 26.09 48.74 -6.08
C GLU A 589 25.62 49.70 -7.18
N SER A 590 26.57 50.24 -7.95
CA SER A 590 26.30 51.17 -9.05
C SER A 590 25.53 50.56 -10.23
N ARG A 591 25.41 49.23 -10.30
CA ARG A 591 24.81 48.49 -11.42
C ARG A 591 23.56 47.75 -10.96
N ARG A 592 22.51 48.50 -10.62
CA ARG A 592 21.21 47.96 -10.23
C ARG A 592 20.25 47.94 -11.43
N THR A 593 19.66 46.77 -11.69
CA THR A 593 18.57 46.61 -12.66
C THR A 593 17.46 45.77 -12.06
N GLU A 594 16.20 46.17 -12.28
CA GLU A 594 15.03 45.40 -11.87
C GLU A 594 14.47 44.61 -13.07
N TYR A 595 14.03 43.39 -12.81
CA TYR A 595 13.46 42.49 -13.79
C TYR A 595 12.12 41.96 -13.31
N ARG A 596 11.20 41.73 -14.25
CA ARG A 596 9.94 41.03 -14.04
C ARG A 596 9.99 39.69 -14.76
N LEU A 597 9.59 38.63 -14.08
CA LEU A 597 9.37 37.33 -14.72
C LEU A 597 8.13 37.40 -15.62
N THR A 598 8.26 36.93 -16.84
CA THR A 598 7.17 36.85 -17.84
C THR A 598 6.61 35.44 -17.97
N ARG A 599 7.22 34.46 -17.29
CA ARG A 599 6.74 33.08 -17.16
C ARG A 599 7.34 32.44 -15.89
N PRO A 600 6.76 31.34 -15.38
CA PRO A 600 7.33 30.64 -14.25
C PRO A 600 8.77 30.19 -14.50
N LEU A 601 9.66 30.40 -13.54
CA LEU A 601 11.07 30.06 -13.65
C LEU A 601 11.55 29.27 -12.43
N ARG A 602 12.11 28.08 -12.68
CA ARG A 602 12.72 27.25 -11.62
C ARG A 602 14.10 27.79 -11.29
N VAL A 603 14.32 28.13 -10.03
CA VAL A 603 15.55 28.76 -9.52
C VAL A 603 16.01 28.06 -8.24
N LEU A 604 17.30 28.22 -7.94
CA LEU A 604 17.83 27.93 -6.62
C LEU A 604 17.69 29.19 -5.77
N THR A 605 17.09 29.09 -4.60
CA THR A 605 16.98 30.22 -3.67
C THR A 605 17.70 29.94 -2.37
N GLY A 606 18.16 30.97 -1.68
CA GLY A 606 18.77 30.89 -0.36
C GLY A 606 18.88 32.27 0.28
N VAL A 607 19.14 32.32 1.58
CA VAL A 607 19.35 33.59 2.29
C VAL A 607 20.84 33.89 2.37
N THR A 608 21.25 35.10 1.99
CA THR A 608 22.64 35.53 2.05
C THR A 608 23.17 35.57 3.49
N LEU A 609 24.38 35.07 3.68
CA LEU A 609 25.11 35.14 4.95
C LEU A 609 25.89 36.45 5.08
N PRO A 610 26.20 36.89 6.31
CA PRO A 610 27.10 38.02 6.53
C PRO A 610 28.48 37.76 5.91
N TRP A 611 29.01 38.72 5.14
CA TRP A 611 30.34 38.63 4.54
C TRP A 611 30.91 40.02 4.20
N GLY A 612 32.23 40.20 4.32
CA GLY A 612 32.90 41.44 3.90
C GLY A 612 32.43 42.70 4.64
N GLY A 613 31.96 42.59 5.89
CA GLY A 613 31.41 43.70 6.68
C GLY A 613 29.93 44.00 6.41
N MET A 614 29.30 43.27 5.49
CA MET A 614 27.88 43.38 5.20
C MET A 614 27.05 42.44 6.10
N PRO A 615 25.86 42.85 6.55
CA PRO A 615 25.00 42.05 7.44
C PRO A 615 24.39 40.81 6.78
N GLY A 616 24.27 40.76 5.45
CA GLY A 616 23.51 39.70 4.77
C GLY A 616 22.00 39.79 5.03
N GLY A 617 21.26 38.72 4.74
CA GLY A 617 19.83 38.61 5.02
C GLY A 617 18.90 38.73 3.80
N ALA A 618 19.41 39.12 2.63
CA ALA A 618 18.62 39.15 1.40
C ALA A 618 18.26 37.74 0.93
N LEU A 619 17.07 37.60 0.36
CA LEU A 619 16.69 36.42 -0.39
C LEU A 619 17.35 36.48 -1.78
N ALA A 620 18.25 35.54 -2.06
CA ALA A 620 18.90 35.39 -3.35
C ALA A 620 18.18 34.35 -4.21
N TYR A 621 18.17 34.57 -5.52
CA TYR A 621 17.68 33.67 -6.54
C TYR A 621 18.74 33.48 -7.62
N LEU A 622 19.21 32.25 -7.75
CA LEU A 622 20.15 31.82 -8.78
C LEU A 622 19.36 31.21 -9.93
N LEU A 623 19.50 31.85 -11.09
CA LEU A 623 18.83 31.44 -12.31
C LEU A 623 19.66 30.37 -13.03
N PRO A 624 19.04 29.48 -13.82
CA PRO A 624 19.73 28.37 -14.47
C PRO A 624 20.68 28.79 -15.61
N ARG A 625 20.61 30.05 -16.05
CA ARG A 625 21.36 30.65 -17.16
C ARG A 625 21.67 32.12 -16.83
N PRO A 626 22.61 32.77 -17.55
CA PRO A 626 22.87 34.19 -17.40
C PRO A 626 21.60 35.07 -17.56
N ILE A 627 21.55 36.22 -16.90
CA ILE A 627 20.42 37.16 -17.01
C ILE A 627 20.17 37.56 -18.47
N GLY A 628 21.21 37.85 -19.24
CA GLY A 628 21.07 38.24 -20.66
C GLY A 628 20.41 37.16 -21.53
N GLU A 629 20.60 35.88 -21.20
CA GLU A 629 19.93 34.77 -21.89
C GLU A 629 18.45 34.71 -21.53
N HIS A 630 18.09 34.92 -20.26
CA HIS A 630 16.70 34.98 -19.85
C HIS A 630 15.95 36.18 -20.42
N VAL A 631 16.63 37.32 -20.59
CA VAL A 631 16.05 38.49 -21.27
C VAL A 631 15.86 38.20 -22.76
N SER A 632 16.87 37.67 -23.46
CA SER A 632 16.78 37.40 -24.91
C SER A 632 15.76 36.31 -25.26
N THR A 633 15.58 35.32 -24.39
CA THR A 633 14.54 34.29 -24.53
C THR A 633 13.16 34.74 -24.05
N GLY A 634 13.05 35.97 -23.54
CA GLY A 634 11.81 36.57 -23.07
C GLY A 634 11.25 35.94 -21.80
N ALA A 635 12.10 35.35 -20.95
CA ALA A 635 11.76 34.85 -19.61
C ALA A 635 11.84 35.95 -18.52
N LEU A 636 12.65 36.99 -18.77
CA LEU A 636 12.75 38.20 -17.97
C LEU A 636 12.52 39.43 -18.84
N GLU A 637 11.88 40.43 -18.29
CA GLU A 637 11.75 41.76 -18.87
C GLU A 637 12.33 42.80 -17.89
N ALA A 638 13.18 43.70 -18.36
CA ALA A 638 13.69 44.79 -17.54
C ALA A 638 12.56 45.77 -17.20
N VAL A 639 12.41 46.09 -15.92
CA VAL A 639 11.48 47.11 -15.44
C VAL A 639 12.12 48.49 -15.67
N LYS A 640 11.37 49.38 -16.33
CA LYS A 640 11.83 50.73 -16.70
C LYS A 640 11.64 51.75 -15.59
#